data_AF-A0A6J4PPZ6-F1
#
_entry.id   AF-A0A6J4PPZ6-F1
#
_cell.length_a   1.000
_cell.length_b   1.000
_cell.length_c   1.000
_cell.angle_alpha   90.00
_cell.angle_beta   90.00
_cell.angle_gamma   90.00
#
_symmetry.space_group_name_H-M   'P 1'
#
loop_
_entity.id
_entity.type
_entity.pdbx_description
1 polymer ?
#
loop_
_entity_poly.entity_id
_entity_poly.type
_entity_poly.pdbx_seq_one_letter_code
_entity_poly.pdbx_strand_id
1 'polypeptide(L)'
;FALPPETSIVDASSTDRGLRFVDVDEDGDDDVLFSNQDRYSLHLFTSMTEGWSQQVRAGRRGEGGEDEIPMVVNARTNNGAWFHSNVMWVQNETTAGLPNLVDRRSFGKLLDGALPGPRSPEAALKSFKLRSGYHIELMAAEPLVMDPVAFQWGPDGKLWVAEMGDYPRGADGEGAPGGVIRYLQDTDDNAVYDKSTVFLDKVPFPTGVTPWRKGVIVTAAPDIFYAEDTDGDGKADKREVLFTGFGEGNQQHRVNGLVYGLDNWLYGANGDSGGAIKSVKTGKVVDIGGRDFRINPDTGEIDPTTGQAQFGRARDDWGNWFGCNNSEPNWHYVLDDRYVRRNPHVAAPALRYTVPEAPGPAPIFPASRTVERFNEPHSANRFTSANSLMFYRDDLFGSGMKGNSFVSEPVHNLVHREYVWPDGVRFRSRRIDDETNSEFLASTDTWFRPTMLRTGPDGAVWVADMYRLVIEHPEWIPPEWQQRIGDLRQGHDKGRLYRVVKSDRKPRPVPRLDAMAPAALALAMDSPNGWQRDMCQQLIVQSGDRSVVPVLEKMATKVSASLTRLHALCTLDGLGACSPAVLTAALADPVPGVRQNAVRICERYFERAPELGEAVAKLARDPDPFVRLQVACTLGEWKDPRAGEALAAIAMRDPNEPYVQAAVLSSVTGENLGAVLAAVGASAKGKPPA
;
A
#
# COMPACT_ATOMS: atom_id res chain seq x y z
N PHE A 1 42.04 -7.18 2.63
CA PHE A 1 41.98 -8.11 1.49
C PHE A 1 43.13 -7.83 0.51
N ALA A 2 43.37 -8.73 -0.44
CA ALA A 2 44.35 -8.59 -1.52
C ALA A 2 43.65 -8.44 -2.88
N LEU A 3 44.37 -7.96 -3.89
CA LEU A 3 43.88 -8.01 -5.27
C LEU A 3 43.62 -9.47 -5.70
N PRO A 4 42.64 -9.73 -6.58
CA PRO A 4 42.40 -11.05 -7.13
C PRO A 4 43.68 -11.67 -7.73
N PRO A 5 43.83 -13.01 -7.67
CA PRO A 5 44.98 -13.68 -8.24
C PRO A 5 45.24 -13.27 -9.69
N GLU A 6 46.52 -13.14 -10.04
CA GLU A 6 46.96 -12.84 -11.42
C GLU A 6 46.50 -11.48 -11.96
N THR A 7 46.07 -10.58 -11.06
CA THR A 7 45.80 -9.17 -11.34
C THR A 7 46.85 -8.28 -10.66
N SER A 8 47.16 -7.13 -11.26
CA SER A 8 48.06 -6.12 -10.70
C SER A 8 47.84 -4.78 -11.40
N ILE A 9 48.07 -3.67 -10.72
CA ILE A 9 47.97 -2.33 -11.33
C ILE A 9 49.10 -2.12 -12.34
N VAL A 10 50.33 -2.43 -11.92
CA VAL A 10 51.54 -2.32 -12.76
C VAL A 10 52.42 -3.56 -12.64
N ASP A 11 53.26 -3.78 -13.65
CA ASP A 11 54.31 -4.80 -13.59
C ASP A 11 55.56 -4.31 -12.85
N ALA A 12 56.60 -5.15 -12.76
CA ALA A 12 57.87 -4.81 -12.12
C ALA A 12 58.61 -3.62 -12.77
N SER A 13 58.22 -3.23 -13.99
CA SER A 13 58.73 -2.05 -14.70
C SER A 13 57.82 -0.83 -14.57
N SER A 14 56.83 -0.86 -13.68
CA SER A 14 55.81 0.19 -13.50
C SER A 14 54.92 0.42 -14.73
N THR A 15 54.76 -0.58 -15.59
CA THR A 15 53.91 -0.50 -16.78
C THR A 15 52.48 -0.97 -16.46
N ASP A 16 51.46 -0.25 -16.93
CA ASP A 16 50.03 -0.58 -16.74
C ASP A 16 49.72 -2.01 -17.23
N ARG A 17 49.10 -2.80 -16.35
CA ARG A 17 48.76 -4.20 -16.58
C ARG A 17 47.32 -4.43 -17.01
N GLY A 18 46.50 -3.37 -17.02
CA GLY A 18 45.09 -3.39 -17.44
C GLY A 18 44.08 -3.54 -16.30
N LEU A 19 44.47 -3.25 -15.05
CA LEU A 19 43.57 -3.24 -13.90
C LEU A 19 42.87 -1.88 -13.77
N ARG A 20 41.56 -1.89 -13.53
CA ARG A 20 40.74 -0.72 -13.22
C ARG A 20 39.88 -1.00 -12.00
N PHE A 21 39.76 0.01 -11.15
CA PHE A 21 38.76 0.08 -10.09
C PHE A 21 37.55 0.82 -10.64
N VAL A 22 36.41 0.14 -10.68
CA VAL A 22 35.16 0.65 -11.23
C VAL A 22 34.03 -0.01 -10.47
N ASP A 23 33.14 0.77 -9.88
CA ASP A 23 31.86 0.29 -9.33
C ASP A 23 30.94 -0.17 -10.48
N VAL A 24 30.97 -1.47 -10.81
CA VAL A 24 30.26 -2.04 -11.97
C VAL A 24 28.83 -2.42 -11.59
N ASP A 25 28.55 -2.85 -10.37
CA ASP A 25 27.20 -3.20 -9.93
C ASP A 25 26.43 -2.06 -9.22
N GLU A 26 27.09 -0.90 -9.09
CA GLU A 26 26.59 0.35 -8.51
C GLU A 26 26.17 0.19 -7.04
N ASP A 27 26.88 -0.64 -6.27
CA ASP A 27 26.64 -0.87 -4.84
C ASP A 27 27.29 0.19 -3.92
N GLY A 28 28.20 0.98 -4.50
CA GLY A 28 28.96 2.04 -3.85
C GLY A 28 30.42 1.70 -3.56
N ASP A 29 30.85 0.47 -3.82
CA ASP A 29 32.22 -0.02 -3.67
C ASP A 29 32.89 -0.24 -5.04
N ASP A 30 34.21 -0.04 -5.10
CA ASP A 30 34.96 -0.22 -6.36
C ASP A 30 35.25 -1.70 -6.65
N ASP A 31 34.83 -2.20 -7.81
CA ASP A 31 35.15 -3.56 -8.28
C ASP A 31 36.49 -3.63 -9.02
N VAL A 32 37.02 -4.85 -9.17
CA VAL A 32 38.24 -5.09 -9.96
C VAL A 32 37.88 -5.63 -11.34
N LEU A 33 38.11 -4.79 -12.35
CA LEU A 33 38.13 -5.20 -13.76
C LEU A 33 39.58 -5.28 -14.24
N PHE A 34 39.98 -6.45 -14.73
CA PHE A 34 41.29 -6.68 -15.33
C PHE A 34 41.10 -7.15 -16.78
N SER A 35 41.75 -6.51 -17.75
CA SER A 35 41.73 -7.03 -19.13
C SER A 35 42.95 -6.59 -19.94
N ASN A 36 43.66 -7.57 -20.50
CA ASN A 36 44.78 -7.36 -21.40
C ASN A 36 44.85 -8.44 -22.51
N GLN A 37 45.93 -8.40 -23.29
CA GLN A 37 46.18 -9.33 -24.41
C GLN A 37 46.18 -10.83 -24.05
N ASP A 38 46.39 -11.18 -22.78
CA ASP A 38 46.54 -12.56 -22.33
C ASP A 38 45.23 -13.08 -21.71
N ARG A 39 44.54 -12.24 -20.92
CA ARG A 39 43.39 -12.64 -20.10
C ARG A 39 42.51 -11.47 -19.69
N TYR A 40 41.35 -11.81 -19.15
CA TYR A 40 40.44 -10.88 -18.50
C TYR A 40 39.79 -11.48 -17.26
N SER A 41 39.40 -10.63 -16.32
CA SER A 41 38.51 -10.98 -15.21
C SER A 41 37.75 -9.78 -14.66
N LEU A 42 36.60 -10.05 -14.05
CA LEU A 42 35.79 -9.12 -13.28
C LEU A 42 35.49 -9.77 -11.93
N HIS A 43 35.84 -9.07 -10.85
CA HIS A 43 35.62 -9.50 -9.48
C HIS A 43 34.92 -8.39 -8.70
N LEU A 44 33.78 -8.70 -8.11
CA LEU A 44 33.02 -7.75 -7.29
C LEU A 44 33.58 -7.67 -5.89
N PHE A 45 33.58 -6.48 -5.32
CA PHE A 45 33.90 -6.30 -3.92
C PHE A 45 32.78 -6.89 -3.05
N THR A 46 33.13 -7.59 -1.98
CA THR A 46 32.14 -8.25 -1.12
C THR A 46 32.15 -7.71 0.30
N SER A 47 33.33 -7.48 0.88
CA SER A 47 33.48 -6.82 2.18
C SER A 47 34.95 -6.52 2.50
N MET A 48 35.22 -5.75 3.55
CA MET A 48 36.58 -5.55 4.07
C MET A 48 37.26 -6.84 4.55
N THR A 49 36.48 -7.89 4.84
CA THR A 49 36.99 -9.19 5.26
C THR A 49 37.32 -10.07 4.06
N GLU A 50 36.43 -10.13 3.08
CA GLU A 50 36.54 -11.04 1.93
C GLU A 50 37.25 -10.42 0.71
N GLY A 51 37.14 -9.10 0.54
CA GLY A 51 37.66 -8.37 -0.61
C GLY A 51 36.89 -8.64 -1.89
N TRP A 52 37.61 -8.67 -3.02
CA TRP A 52 37.08 -9.01 -4.34
C TRP A 52 36.94 -10.53 -4.54
N SER A 53 36.18 -11.19 -3.66
CA SER A 53 36.04 -12.65 -3.64
C SER A 53 35.07 -13.17 -4.69
N GLN A 54 34.09 -12.36 -5.11
CA GLN A 54 33.08 -12.76 -6.09
C GLN A 54 33.58 -12.60 -7.53
N GLN A 55 34.12 -13.68 -8.11
CA GLN A 55 34.47 -13.70 -9.54
C GLN A 55 33.21 -13.83 -10.40
N VAL A 56 32.85 -12.76 -11.12
CA VAL A 56 31.72 -12.74 -12.06
C VAL A 56 32.10 -13.41 -13.37
N ARG A 57 33.31 -13.09 -13.88
CA ARG A 57 33.77 -13.56 -15.18
C ARG A 57 35.28 -13.61 -15.18
N ALA A 58 35.86 -14.63 -15.80
CA ALA A 58 37.28 -14.70 -16.08
C ALA A 58 37.56 -15.62 -17.26
N GLY A 59 38.62 -15.36 -18.01
CA GLY A 59 39.02 -16.22 -19.12
C GLY A 59 40.35 -15.81 -19.75
N ARG A 60 40.88 -16.68 -20.61
CA ARG A 60 42.01 -16.36 -21.47
C ARG A 60 41.52 -15.76 -22.78
N ARG A 61 42.32 -14.87 -23.36
CA ARG A 61 42.00 -14.22 -24.63
C ARG A 61 41.91 -15.27 -25.75
N GLY A 62 40.81 -15.28 -26.49
CA GLY A 62 40.55 -16.18 -27.62
C GLY A 62 39.63 -17.36 -27.29
N GLU A 63 39.33 -17.58 -26.00
CA GLU A 63 38.48 -18.68 -25.54
C GLU A 63 37.03 -18.24 -25.29
N GLY A 64 36.77 -16.94 -25.09
CA GLY A 64 35.47 -16.43 -24.64
C GLY A 64 34.55 -15.89 -25.75
N GLY A 65 35.04 -15.71 -26.98
CA GLY A 65 34.22 -15.19 -28.08
C GLY A 65 33.65 -13.78 -27.80
N GLU A 66 32.34 -13.59 -28.00
CA GLU A 66 31.66 -12.30 -27.76
C GLU A 66 31.58 -11.90 -26.28
N ASP A 67 31.84 -12.85 -25.40
CA ASP A 67 31.72 -12.77 -23.95
C ASP A 67 33.02 -12.29 -23.26
N GLU A 68 34.08 -12.06 -24.03
CA GLU A 68 35.34 -11.48 -23.53
C GLU A 68 35.14 -10.02 -23.13
N ILE A 69 35.75 -9.64 -22.00
CA ILE A 69 35.83 -8.22 -21.61
C ILE A 69 36.83 -7.53 -22.56
N PRO A 70 36.43 -6.46 -23.26
CA PRO A 70 37.33 -5.73 -24.17
C PRO A 70 38.66 -5.37 -23.49
N MET A 71 39.77 -5.46 -24.24
CA MET A 71 41.10 -5.17 -23.71
C MET A 71 41.20 -3.73 -23.23
N VAL A 72 41.58 -3.54 -21.97
CA VAL A 72 41.92 -2.23 -21.40
C VAL A 72 43.34 -1.83 -21.82
N VAL A 73 44.25 -2.81 -21.88
CA VAL A 73 45.63 -2.64 -22.32
C VAL A 73 45.96 -3.66 -23.41
N ASN A 74 46.62 -3.22 -24.48
CA ASN A 74 47.14 -4.07 -25.55
C ASN A 74 48.62 -3.76 -25.77
N ALA A 75 49.46 -4.79 -25.83
CA ALA A 75 50.91 -4.70 -25.99
C ALA A 75 51.55 -3.66 -25.05
N ARG A 76 51.03 -3.55 -23.81
CA ARG A 76 51.48 -2.61 -22.77
C ARG A 76 51.17 -1.13 -23.02
N THR A 77 50.19 -0.84 -23.88
CA THR A 77 49.67 0.51 -24.12
C THR A 77 48.18 0.58 -23.78
N ASN A 78 47.71 1.76 -23.33
CA ASN A 78 46.28 2.00 -23.13
C ASN A 78 45.54 1.76 -24.45
N ASN A 79 44.52 0.91 -24.41
CA ASN A 79 43.81 0.43 -25.60
C ASN A 79 42.49 1.18 -25.87
N GLY A 80 42.42 2.44 -25.42
CA GLY A 80 41.28 3.34 -25.65
C GLY A 80 40.04 2.98 -24.84
N ALA A 81 40.22 2.39 -23.65
CA ALA A 81 39.13 2.00 -22.77
C ALA A 81 38.82 3.07 -21.71
N TRP A 82 37.54 3.42 -21.53
CA TRP A 82 37.05 4.29 -20.45
C TRP A 82 35.65 3.88 -19.97
N PHE A 83 35.23 4.42 -18.83
CA PHE A 83 33.95 4.10 -18.19
C PHE A 83 33.12 5.37 -18.06
N HIS A 84 31.89 5.33 -18.55
CA HIS A 84 30.95 6.44 -18.45
C HIS A 84 29.51 5.98 -18.68
N SER A 85 28.57 6.54 -17.91
CA SER A 85 27.13 6.22 -18.04
C SER A 85 26.83 4.72 -17.98
N ASN A 86 27.42 4.03 -17.00
CA ASN A 86 27.26 2.58 -16.75
C ASN A 86 27.63 1.71 -17.96
N VAL A 87 28.60 2.17 -18.74
CA VAL A 87 29.12 1.52 -19.93
C VAL A 87 30.64 1.57 -19.90
N MET A 88 31.27 0.44 -20.18
CA MET A 88 32.66 0.36 -20.64
C MET A 88 32.69 0.65 -22.14
N TRP A 89 33.43 1.68 -22.51
CA TRP A 89 33.63 2.11 -23.88
C TRP A 89 35.04 1.74 -24.31
N VAL A 90 35.18 1.19 -25.51
CA VAL A 90 36.48 0.92 -26.11
C VAL A 90 36.51 1.43 -27.55
N GLN A 91 37.49 2.27 -27.87
CA GLN A 91 37.73 2.77 -29.21
C GLN A 91 39.21 2.67 -29.56
N ASN A 92 39.53 1.87 -30.58
CA ASN A 92 40.91 1.65 -31.05
C ASN A 92 40.92 1.18 -32.52
N GLU A 93 42.08 0.77 -33.04
CA GLU A 93 42.24 0.31 -34.42
C GLU A 93 41.36 -0.89 -34.79
N THR A 94 40.95 -1.72 -33.83
CA THR A 94 40.11 -2.90 -34.05
C THR A 94 38.61 -2.58 -34.05
N THR A 95 38.19 -1.40 -33.56
CA THR A 95 36.77 -1.02 -33.49
C THR A 95 36.27 -0.32 -34.75
N ALA A 96 37.12 -0.12 -35.76
CA ALA A 96 36.79 0.58 -37.01
C ALA A 96 35.65 -0.06 -37.82
N GLY A 97 35.38 -1.36 -37.61
CA GLY A 97 34.27 -2.08 -38.25
C GLY A 97 32.96 -2.09 -37.45
N LEU A 98 32.95 -1.54 -36.23
CA LEU A 98 31.77 -1.55 -35.36
C LEU A 98 30.85 -0.35 -35.61
N PRO A 99 29.55 -0.46 -35.29
CA PRO A 99 28.64 0.68 -35.31
C PRO A 99 29.19 1.85 -34.47
N ASN A 100 29.27 3.03 -35.07
CA ASN A 100 29.86 4.23 -34.46
C ASN A 100 31.34 4.10 -34.04
N LEU A 101 32.06 3.12 -34.61
CA LEU A 101 33.51 2.91 -34.43
C LEU A 101 33.93 2.61 -32.98
N VAL A 102 33.03 2.07 -32.15
CA VAL A 102 33.25 1.88 -30.71
C VAL A 102 32.60 0.57 -30.24
N ASP A 103 33.28 -0.18 -29.36
CA ASP A 103 32.66 -1.27 -28.58
C ASP A 103 32.05 -0.67 -27.31
N ARG A 104 30.81 -1.07 -27.01
CA ARG A 104 30.03 -0.59 -25.87
C ARG A 104 29.56 -1.80 -25.07
N ARG A 105 30.09 -1.96 -23.86
CA ARG A 105 29.65 -2.99 -22.92
C ARG A 105 28.96 -2.31 -21.75
N SER A 106 27.64 -2.43 -21.67
CA SER A 106 26.92 -1.99 -20.47
C SER A 106 27.39 -2.80 -19.26
N PHE A 107 27.35 -2.20 -18.08
CA PHE A 107 27.65 -2.90 -16.83
C PHE A 107 26.74 -4.10 -16.64
N GLY A 108 25.45 -3.98 -17.00
CA GLY A 108 24.52 -5.10 -17.04
C GLY A 108 25.05 -6.29 -17.84
N LYS A 109 25.59 -6.05 -19.05
CA LYS A 109 26.19 -7.11 -19.89
C LYS A 109 27.46 -7.70 -19.28
N LEU A 110 28.28 -6.89 -18.61
CA LEU A 110 29.46 -7.38 -17.89
C LEU A 110 29.07 -8.29 -16.71
N LEU A 111 27.91 -8.03 -16.09
CA LEU A 111 27.33 -8.74 -14.96
C LEU A 111 26.36 -9.87 -15.35
N ASP A 112 26.22 -10.18 -16.64
CA ASP A 112 25.31 -11.24 -17.11
C ASP A 112 25.67 -12.57 -16.42
N GLY A 113 24.65 -13.20 -15.79
CA GLY A 113 24.80 -14.44 -15.03
C GLY A 113 25.11 -14.27 -13.54
N ALA A 114 25.54 -13.09 -13.09
CA ALA A 114 25.76 -12.80 -11.66
C ALA A 114 24.46 -12.37 -10.98
N LEU A 115 24.20 -12.93 -9.79
CA LEU A 115 23.16 -12.41 -8.90
C LEU A 115 23.55 -11.01 -8.41
N PRO A 116 22.61 -10.05 -8.35
CA PRO A 116 22.91 -8.70 -7.89
C PRO A 116 23.21 -8.71 -6.38
N GLY A 117 24.26 -8.00 -5.96
CA GLY A 117 24.54 -7.75 -4.55
C GLY A 117 23.63 -6.67 -3.94
N PRO A 118 23.57 -6.57 -2.60
CA PRO A 118 22.92 -5.47 -1.91
C PRO A 118 23.75 -4.19 -2.04
N ARG A 119 23.07 -3.06 -2.18
CA ARG A 119 23.67 -1.71 -2.19
C ARG A 119 23.64 -1.08 -0.81
N SER A 120 24.59 -0.18 -0.52
CA SER A 120 24.48 0.72 0.64
C SER A 120 23.21 1.60 0.57
N PRO A 121 22.70 2.13 1.69
CA PRO A 121 21.55 3.05 1.67
C PRO A 121 21.77 4.26 0.76
N GLU A 122 22.98 4.82 0.73
CA GLU A 122 23.35 5.96 -0.13
C GLU A 122 23.40 5.58 -1.61
N ALA A 123 23.87 4.37 -1.95
CA ALA A 123 23.89 3.89 -3.33
C ALA A 123 22.49 3.54 -3.85
N ALA A 124 21.65 2.90 -3.02
CA ALA A 124 20.25 2.67 -3.36
C ALA A 124 19.46 4.00 -3.52
N LEU A 125 19.77 5.03 -2.73
CA LEU A 125 19.12 6.33 -2.92
C LEU A 125 19.38 6.91 -4.33
N LYS A 126 20.54 6.62 -4.94
CA LYS A 126 20.90 7.05 -6.30
C LYS A 126 20.27 6.20 -7.41
N SER A 127 19.77 5.00 -7.10
CA SER A 127 19.19 4.08 -8.08
C SER A 127 17.76 4.45 -8.49
N PHE A 128 17.09 5.31 -7.70
CA PHE A 128 15.72 5.71 -7.97
C PHE A 128 15.59 6.62 -9.21
N LYS A 129 14.56 6.33 -10.01
CA LYS A 129 14.05 7.14 -11.12
C LYS A 129 12.62 7.53 -10.75
N LEU A 130 12.39 8.82 -10.56
CA LEU A 130 11.07 9.36 -10.24
C LEU A 130 10.51 10.16 -11.41
N ARG A 131 9.18 10.33 -11.41
CA ARG A 131 8.51 11.33 -12.23
C ARG A 131 9.17 12.70 -12.03
N SER A 132 9.33 13.47 -13.12
CA SER A 132 9.89 14.83 -13.06
C SER A 132 9.15 15.72 -12.04
N GLY A 133 9.92 16.52 -11.30
CA GLY A 133 9.41 17.41 -10.25
C GLY A 133 9.22 16.75 -8.88
N TYR A 134 9.77 15.55 -8.68
CA TYR A 134 9.81 14.84 -7.41
C TYR A 134 11.24 14.39 -7.08
N HIS A 135 11.53 14.28 -5.80
CA HIS A 135 12.73 13.65 -5.28
C HIS A 135 12.39 12.71 -4.13
N ILE A 136 13.32 11.84 -3.79
CA ILE A 136 13.20 10.85 -2.72
C ILE A 136 14.26 11.12 -1.64
N GLU A 137 13.88 10.91 -0.39
CA GLU A 137 14.70 11.12 0.79
C GLU A 137 14.75 9.81 1.59
N LEU A 138 15.93 9.46 2.10
CA LEU A 138 16.11 8.34 3.03
C LEU A 138 15.74 8.80 4.44
N MET A 139 14.77 8.13 5.06
CA MET A 139 14.20 8.55 6.35
C MET A 139 14.64 7.67 7.52
N ALA A 140 14.92 6.41 7.24
CA ALA A 140 15.55 5.46 8.14
C ALA A 140 16.12 4.29 7.29
N ALA A 141 17.22 3.72 7.74
CA ALA A 141 17.81 2.50 7.19
C ALA A 141 18.28 1.59 8.33
N GLU A 142 18.73 0.38 7.99
CA GLU A 142 19.44 -0.48 8.94
C GLU A 142 20.55 0.27 9.71
N PRO A 143 20.70 0.07 11.04
CA PRO A 143 19.96 -0.86 11.91
C PRO A 143 18.68 -0.26 12.54
N LEU A 144 18.28 0.96 12.20
CA LEU A 144 17.09 1.60 12.79
C LEU A 144 15.80 0.87 12.43
N VAL A 145 15.76 0.25 11.26
CA VAL A 145 14.65 -0.56 10.75
C VAL A 145 15.18 -1.69 9.88
N MET A 146 14.55 -2.87 9.96
CA MET A 146 14.88 -4.06 9.17
C MET A 146 13.58 -4.78 8.76
N ASP A 147 13.49 -5.32 7.56
CA ASP A 147 12.31 -6.00 7.04
C ASP A 147 10.96 -5.29 7.28
N PRO A 148 10.84 -3.96 7.06
CA PRO A 148 9.57 -3.28 7.29
C PRO A 148 8.52 -3.78 6.30
N VAL A 149 7.38 -4.24 6.83
CA VAL A 149 6.21 -4.67 6.03
C VAL A 149 4.98 -3.80 6.26
N ALA A 150 4.92 -3.11 7.39
CA ALA A 150 3.86 -2.14 7.67
C ALA A 150 4.34 -1.03 8.60
N PHE A 151 3.76 0.17 8.47
CA PHE A 151 4.03 1.29 9.36
C PHE A 151 2.81 2.22 9.55
N GLN A 152 2.79 2.94 10.67
CA GLN A 152 1.78 3.95 10.96
C GLN A 152 2.25 4.98 11.98
N TRP A 153 1.89 6.25 11.77
CA TRP A 153 2.14 7.30 12.75
C TRP A 153 1.14 7.27 13.89
N GLY A 154 1.68 7.31 15.11
CA GLY A 154 0.92 7.60 16.33
C GLY A 154 0.55 9.08 16.43
N PRO A 155 -0.40 9.42 17.32
CA PRO A 155 -0.80 10.80 17.55
C PRO A 155 0.30 11.66 18.21
N ASP A 156 1.32 11.00 18.76
CA ASP A 156 2.53 11.56 19.36
C ASP A 156 3.68 11.79 18.38
N GLY A 157 3.45 11.52 17.09
CA GLY A 157 4.45 11.68 16.02
C GLY A 157 5.40 10.50 15.86
N LYS A 158 5.37 9.50 16.75
CA LYS A 158 6.18 8.28 16.59
C LYS A 158 5.74 7.50 15.35
N LEU A 159 6.72 6.95 14.62
CA LEU A 159 6.45 6.04 13.52
C LEU A 159 6.56 4.60 13.99
N TRP A 160 5.42 3.92 14.12
CA TRP A 160 5.36 2.51 14.47
C TRP A 160 5.61 1.66 13.23
N VAL A 161 6.41 0.61 13.38
CA VAL A 161 6.82 -0.29 12.29
C VAL A 161 6.66 -1.75 12.72
N ALA A 162 6.07 -2.56 11.84
CA ALA A 162 6.08 -4.01 11.93
C ALA A 162 7.16 -4.56 10.99
N GLU A 163 8.06 -5.35 11.56
CA GLU A 163 9.19 -5.98 10.89
C GLU A 163 8.94 -7.49 10.80
N MET A 164 9.02 -8.06 9.59
CA MET A 164 8.79 -9.49 9.36
C MET A 164 10.11 -10.26 9.22
N GLY A 165 10.95 -10.16 10.25
CA GLY A 165 12.27 -10.81 10.28
C GLY A 165 12.23 -12.35 10.22
N ASP A 166 11.07 -12.97 10.44
CA ASP A 166 10.85 -14.41 10.28
C ASP A 166 10.44 -14.84 8.87
N TYR A 167 10.22 -13.93 7.92
CA TYR A 167 9.90 -14.31 6.55
C TYR A 167 11.05 -15.08 5.86
N PRO A 168 10.79 -16.13 5.05
CA PRO A 168 9.48 -16.74 4.76
C PRO A 168 9.07 -17.90 5.67
N ARG A 169 10.02 -18.57 6.36
CA ARG A 169 9.79 -19.87 7.02
C ARG A 169 10.04 -19.86 8.54
N GLY A 170 10.22 -18.71 9.18
CA GLY A 170 10.68 -18.60 10.57
C GLY A 170 12.13 -18.12 10.64
N ALA A 171 12.52 -17.54 11.78
CA ALA A 171 13.88 -17.06 12.04
C ALA A 171 14.94 -18.19 11.96
N ASP A 172 14.53 -19.42 12.26
CA ASP A 172 15.35 -20.64 12.18
C ASP A 172 15.07 -21.49 10.92
N GLY A 173 14.15 -21.04 10.06
CA GLY A 173 13.68 -21.79 8.89
C GLY A 173 12.62 -22.87 9.21
N GLU A 174 12.24 -23.04 10.48
CA GLU A 174 11.34 -24.08 10.98
C GLU A 174 10.15 -23.48 11.78
N GLY A 175 9.86 -22.21 11.55
CA GLY A 175 8.70 -21.49 12.09
C GLY A 175 8.96 -20.68 13.36
N ALA A 176 10.21 -20.55 13.84
CA ALA A 176 10.47 -19.73 15.02
C ALA A 176 10.09 -18.25 14.79
N PRO A 177 9.35 -17.62 15.73
CA PRO A 177 9.00 -16.21 15.63
C PRO A 177 10.22 -15.31 15.64
N GLY A 178 10.28 -14.38 14.70
CA GLY A 178 11.38 -13.44 14.50
C GLY A 178 10.91 -12.02 14.22
N GLY A 179 9.61 -11.80 14.08
CA GLY A 179 9.06 -10.48 13.85
C GLY A 179 9.18 -9.55 15.06
N VAL A 180 9.25 -8.26 14.77
CA VAL A 180 9.46 -7.19 15.75
C VAL A 180 8.44 -6.09 15.51
N ILE A 181 7.90 -5.53 16.58
CA ILE A 181 7.21 -4.24 16.54
C ILE A 181 8.13 -3.22 17.20
N ARG A 182 8.41 -2.13 16.49
CA ARG A 182 9.23 -1.03 17.00
C ARG A 182 8.59 0.31 16.72
N TYR A 183 9.11 1.36 17.34
CA TYR A 183 8.82 2.73 16.93
C TYR A 183 10.09 3.52 16.71
N LEU A 184 10.01 4.45 15.77
CA LEU A 184 11.08 5.38 15.42
C LEU A 184 10.75 6.78 15.92
N GLN A 185 11.79 7.51 16.31
CA GLN A 185 11.70 8.88 16.79
C GLN A 185 12.75 9.75 16.11
N ASP A 186 12.34 10.96 15.76
CA ASP A 186 13.19 12.09 15.45
C ASP A 186 13.45 12.81 16.79
N THR A 187 14.69 12.81 17.25
CA THR A 187 15.09 13.35 18.57
C THR A 187 15.83 14.67 18.48
N ASP A 188 16.18 15.12 17.27
CA ASP A 188 16.83 16.41 17.01
C ASP A 188 15.96 17.38 16.17
N ASP A 189 14.70 17.00 15.89
CA ASP A 189 13.70 17.74 15.13
C ASP A 189 14.15 18.08 13.69
N ASN A 190 15.00 17.25 13.08
CA ASN A 190 15.49 17.45 11.71
C ASN A 190 14.57 16.84 10.62
N ALA A 191 13.44 16.26 11.03
CA ALA A 191 12.46 15.54 10.23
C ALA A 191 12.92 14.20 9.64
N VAL A 192 14.00 13.61 10.16
CA VAL A 192 14.53 12.27 9.87
C VAL A 192 14.56 11.47 11.18
N TYR A 193 14.27 10.17 11.13
CA TYR A 193 14.31 9.36 12.36
C TYR A 193 15.74 8.95 12.68
N ASP A 194 16.19 9.23 13.90
CA ASP A 194 17.55 8.89 14.39
C ASP A 194 17.54 7.86 15.53
N LYS A 195 16.39 7.61 16.16
CA LYS A 195 16.26 6.67 17.28
C LYS A 195 15.25 5.57 16.98
N SER A 196 15.62 4.34 17.36
CA SER A 196 14.79 3.16 17.24
C SER A 196 14.60 2.48 18.59
N THR A 197 13.37 2.07 18.92
CA THR A 197 13.06 1.32 20.14
C THR A 197 12.24 0.08 19.83
N VAL A 198 12.77 -1.10 20.16
CA VAL A 198 12.04 -2.36 20.09
C VAL A 198 10.97 -2.39 21.17
N PHE A 199 9.71 -2.40 20.76
CA PHE A 199 8.55 -2.37 21.63
C PHE A 199 8.05 -3.79 21.97
N LEU A 200 8.05 -4.68 20.98
CA LEU A 200 7.78 -6.11 21.11
C LEU A 200 8.74 -6.89 20.22
N ASP A 201 9.22 -8.03 20.71
CA ASP A 201 9.98 -9.00 19.95
C ASP A 201 9.24 -10.35 19.86
N LYS A 202 9.77 -11.26 19.03
CA LYS A 202 9.27 -12.64 18.86
C LYS A 202 7.78 -12.68 18.49
N VAL A 203 7.34 -11.72 17.69
CA VAL A 203 6.00 -11.72 17.11
C VAL A 203 6.01 -12.61 15.87
N PRO A 204 5.14 -13.62 15.75
CA PRO A 204 5.15 -14.53 14.61
C PRO A 204 4.56 -13.84 13.37
N PHE A 205 5.38 -13.60 12.35
CA PHE A 205 4.99 -13.06 11.05
C PHE A 205 4.01 -11.87 11.13
N PRO A 206 4.37 -10.77 11.82
CA PRO A 206 3.50 -9.60 11.93
C PRO A 206 3.27 -8.98 10.56
N THR A 207 2.02 -8.66 10.24
CA THR A 207 1.59 -8.12 8.94
C THR A 207 1.08 -6.68 9.04
N GLY A 208 1.00 -6.12 10.24
CA GLY A 208 0.38 -4.81 10.47
C GLY A 208 0.56 -4.30 11.88
N VAL A 209 0.63 -2.97 12.00
CA VAL A 209 0.69 -2.23 13.26
C VAL A 209 -0.22 -1.00 13.15
N THR A 210 -1.08 -0.78 14.15
CA THR A 210 -2.05 0.31 14.17
C THR A 210 -2.09 0.95 15.56
N PRO A 211 -1.65 2.22 15.71
CA PRO A 211 -1.78 2.98 16.95
C PRO A 211 -3.23 3.00 17.44
N TRP A 212 -3.42 2.55 18.67
CA TRP A 212 -4.74 2.42 19.29
C TRP A 212 -4.64 2.69 20.78
N ARG A 213 -5.49 3.58 21.31
CA ARG A 213 -5.45 3.98 22.72
C ARG A 213 -4.03 4.44 23.12
N LYS A 214 -3.41 3.77 24.10
CA LYS A 214 -2.08 4.07 24.62
C LYS A 214 -0.97 3.20 24.01
N GLY A 215 -1.30 2.37 23.02
CA GLY A 215 -0.37 1.41 22.46
C GLY A 215 -0.70 1.11 21.00
N VAL A 216 -0.61 -0.16 20.61
CA VAL A 216 -0.84 -0.60 19.23
C VAL A 216 -1.69 -1.86 19.16
N ILE A 217 -2.48 -1.97 18.11
CA ILE A 217 -3.05 -3.22 17.62
C ILE A 217 -2.09 -3.81 16.60
N VAL A 218 -1.82 -5.11 16.71
CA VAL A 218 -0.94 -5.87 15.82
C VAL A 218 -1.75 -6.97 15.14
N THR A 219 -1.61 -7.09 13.82
CA THR A 219 -2.12 -8.25 13.07
C THR A 219 -1.00 -9.27 12.93
N ALA A 220 -1.19 -10.45 13.50
CA ALA A 220 -0.23 -11.55 13.45
C ALA A 220 -1.01 -12.86 13.62
N ALA A 221 -1.40 -13.48 12.51
CA ALA A 221 -2.19 -14.71 12.52
C ALA A 221 -1.56 -15.76 13.45
N PRO A 222 -2.36 -16.46 14.26
CA PRO A 222 -3.83 -16.55 14.23
C PRO A 222 -4.57 -15.42 14.97
N ASP A 223 -3.88 -14.40 15.46
CA ASP A 223 -4.43 -13.39 16.36
C ASP A 223 -4.40 -11.96 15.79
N ILE A 224 -5.35 -11.15 16.25
CA ILE A 224 -5.21 -9.70 16.35
C ILE A 224 -5.16 -9.36 17.84
N PHE A 225 -4.09 -8.71 18.27
CA PHE A 225 -3.88 -8.41 19.69
C PHE A 225 -3.51 -6.93 19.91
N TYR A 226 -3.86 -6.42 21.09
CA TYR A 226 -3.45 -5.13 21.61
C TYR A 226 -2.19 -5.29 22.45
N ALA A 227 -1.29 -4.32 22.36
CA ALA A 227 -0.10 -4.22 23.20
C ALA A 227 0.11 -2.78 23.68
N GLU A 228 0.53 -2.63 24.93
CA GLU A 228 0.66 -1.36 25.64
C GLU A 228 1.92 -1.40 26.51
N ASP A 229 2.59 -0.25 26.61
CA ASP A 229 3.62 0.03 27.61
C ASP A 229 2.95 0.79 28.75
N THR A 230 2.81 0.16 29.93
CA THR A 230 2.10 0.74 31.06
C THR A 230 2.99 1.43 32.09
N ASP A 231 4.32 1.27 32.00
CA ASP A 231 5.30 1.87 32.93
C ASP A 231 6.20 2.95 32.29
N GLY A 232 6.19 3.08 30.98
CA GLY A 232 6.87 4.11 30.20
C GLY A 232 8.33 3.78 29.86
N ASP A 233 8.78 2.52 29.98
CA ASP A 233 10.14 2.11 29.64
C ASP A 233 10.39 1.97 28.12
N GLY A 234 9.33 2.09 27.31
CA GLY A 234 9.36 1.96 25.87
C GLY A 234 9.10 0.55 25.35
N LYS A 235 8.78 -0.42 26.21
CA LYS A 235 8.47 -1.81 25.87
C LYS A 235 7.07 -2.18 26.31
N ALA A 236 6.42 -3.04 25.54
CA ALA A 236 5.12 -3.54 25.95
C ALA A 236 5.26 -4.52 27.13
N ASP A 237 4.61 -4.18 28.24
CA ASP A 237 4.44 -5.04 29.42
C ASP A 237 3.02 -5.64 29.48
N LYS A 238 2.10 -5.15 28.65
CA LYS A 238 0.75 -5.66 28.49
C LYS A 238 0.49 -6.12 27.07
N ARG A 239 -0.06 -7.34 26.94
CA ARG A 239 -0.53 -7.93 25.68
C ARG A 239 -1.88 -8.60 25.88
N GLU A 240 -2.85 -8.28 25.04
CA GLU A 240 -4.22 -8.79 25.09
C GLU A 240 -4.71 -9.23 23.71
N VAL A 241 -5.04 -10.51 23.53
CA VAL A 241 -5.67 -10.99 22.29
C VAL A 241 -7.10 -10.45 22.22
N LEU A 242 -7.44 -9.78 21.13
CA LEU A 242 -8.76 -9.20 20.88
C LEU A 242 -9.62 -10.15 20.06
N PHE A 243 -9.03 -10.69 18.99
CA PHE A 243 -9.68 -11.60 18.04
C PHE A 243 -8.70 -12.72 17.68
N THR A 244 -9.20 -13.94 17.57
CA THR A 244 -8.38 -15.13 17.28
C THR A 244 -9.09 -16.06 16.29
N GLY A 245 -8.35 -16.93 15.62
CA GLY A 245 -8.87 -17.89 14.64
C GLY A 245 -8.70 -17.47 13.18
N PHE A 246 -7.86 -16.47 12.91
CA PHE A 246 -7.44 -16.14 11.55
C PHE A 246 -6.59 -17.27 10.99
N GLY A 247 -6.83 -17.67 9.74
CA GLY A 247 -6.01 -18.69 9.09
C GLY A 247 -4.56 -18.23 8.95
N GLU A 248 -3.62 -19.11 9.31
CA GLU A 248 -2.18 -18.81 9.19
C GLU A 248 -1.68 -19.02 7.76
N GLY A 249 -2.17 -20.04 7.04
CA GLY A 249 -1.93 -20.24 5.61
C GLY A 249 -0.50 -19.95 5.13
N ASN A 250 -0.40 -19.44 3.90
CA ASN A 250 0.84 -18.84 3.38
C ASN A 250 1.05 -17.46 4.03
N GLN A 251 2.30 -17.13 4.41
CA GLN A 251 2.68 -15.87 5.06
C GLN A 251 2.28 -14.62 4.26
N GLN A 252 2.21 -14.73 2.93
CA GLN A 252 1.79 -13.65 2.03
C GLN A 252 0.26 -13.43 2.01
N HIS A 253 -0.51 -14.36 2.58
CA HIS A 253 -1.97 -14.47 2.46
C HIS A 253 -2.68 -14.30 3.82
N ARG A 254 -1.99 -13.75 4.82
CA ARG A 254 -2.51 -13.61 6.20
C ARG A 254 -3.32 -12.33 6.37
N VAL A 255 -4.10 -12.28 7.45
CA VAL A 255 -4.79 -11.05 7.88
C VAL A 255 -3.85 -9.85 7.92
N ASN A 256 -4.25 -8.70 7.37
CA ASN A 256 -3.39 -7.52 7.30
C ASN A 256 -4.15 -6.21 7.07
N GLY A 257 -3.41 -5.09 7.10
CA GLY A 257 -3.84 -3.81 6.53
C GLY A 257 -5.02 -3.13 7.22
N LEU A 258 -5.01 -3.03 8.55
CA LEU A 258 -6.07 -2.34 9.30
C LEU A 258 -6.14 -0.84 8.93
N VAL A 259 -7.33 -0.36 8.55
CA VAL A 259 -7.62 1.03 8.16
C VAL A 259 -8.87 1.54 8.88
N TYR A 260 -8.80 2.75 9.42
CA TYR A 260 -9.91 3.39 10.13
C TYR A 260 -11.00 3.90 9.16
N GLY A 261 -12.24 3.49 9.39
CA GLY A 261 -13.42 3.81 8.60
C GLY A 261 -14.14 5.06 9.08
N LEU A 262 -14.92 5.68 8.18
CA LEU A 262 -15.79 6.83 8.50
C LEU A 262 -16.97 6.45 9.43
N ASP A 263 -17.17 5.17 9.68
CA ASP A 263 -18.13 4.64 10.64
C ASP A 263 -17.52 4.34 12.01
N ASN A 264 -16.23 4.66 12.20
CA ASN A 264 -15.46 4.45 13.43
C ASN A 264 -15.06 2.99 13.71
N TRP A 265 -15.04 2.14 12.68
CA TRP A 265 -14.53 0.76 12.75
C TRP A 265 -13.17 0.62 12.07
N LEU A 266 -12.39 -0.40 12.43
CA LEU A 266 -11.18 -0.78 11.70
C LEU A 266 -11.51 -1.85 10.67
N TYR A 267 -11.14 -1.64 9.42
CA TYR A 267 -11.34 -2.59 8.31
C TYR A 267 -10.02 -3.28 7.99
N GLY A 268 -10.03 -4.58 7.73
CA GLY A 268 -8.84 -5.37 7.40
C GLY A 268 -9.06 -6.31 6.22
N ALA A 269 -7.97 -6.68 5.56
CA ALA A 269 -7.95 -7.71 4.54
C ALA A 269 -7.74 -9.09 5.19
N ASN A 270 -8.38 -10.12 4.65
CA ASN A 270 -8.27 -11.50 5.14
C ASN A 270 -7.22 -12.33 4.36
N GLY A 271 -6.72 -11.85 3.22
CA GLY A 271 -5.52 -12.40 2.58
C GLY A 271 -5.66 -13.74 1.83
N ASP A 272 -6.86 -14.31 1.73
CA ASP A 272 -7.24 -15.65 1.23
C ASP A 272 -7.04 -16.81 2.23
N SER A 273 -6.67 -16.54 3.49
CA SER A 273 -6.47 -17.59 4.51
C SER A 273 -7.75 -18.04 5.23
N GLY A 274 -8.85 -17.29 5.10
CA GLY A 274 -10.12 -17.62 5.75
C GLY A 274 -10.05 -17.58 7.29
N GLY A 275 -11.04 -18.19 7.94
CA GLY A 275 -11.06 -18.35 9.39
C GLY A 275 -12.44 -18.17 10.02
N ALA A 276 -12.63 -18.84 11.16
CA ALA A 276 -13.78 -18.65 12.04
C ALA A 276 -13.32 -17.82 13.24
N ILE A 277 -13.53 -16.51 13.15
CA ILE A 277 -12.91 -15.55 14.06
C ILE A 277 -13.71 -15.45 15.33
N LYS A 278 -13.09 -15.80 16.45
CA LYS A 278 -13.64 -15.62 17.79
C LYS A 278 -13.22 -14.27 18.35
N SER A 279 -14.20 -13.44 18.71
CA SER A 279 -14.00 -12.29 19.58
C SER A 279 -13.75 -12.77 21.01
N VAL A 280 -12.59 -12.42 21.59
CA VAL A 280 -12.26 -12.78 22.98
C VAL A 280 -13.22 -12.10 23.95
N LYS A 281 -13.56 -10.85 23.67
CA LYS A 281 -14.42 -10.03 24.53
C LYS A 281 -15.89 -10.45 24.51
N THR A 282 -16.46 -10.74 23.34
CA THR A 282 -17.89 -11.07 23.21
C THR A 282 -18.19 -12.56 23.16
N GLY A 283 -17.18 -13.39 22.90
CA GLY A 283 -17.32 -14.83 22.69
C GLY A 283 -17.96 -15.23 21.37
N LYS A 284 -18.43 -14.27 20.55
CA LYS A 284 -19.03 -14.54 19.24
C LYS A 284 -17.99 -15.05 18.26
N VAL A 285 -18.41 -15.97 17.39
CA VAL A 285 -17.62 -16.53 16.30
C VAL A 285 -18.23 -16.09 14.98
N VAL A 286 -17.41 -15.56 14.07
CA VAL A 286 -17.82 -15.07 12.76
C VAL A 286 -16.95 -15.70 11.68
N ASP A 287 -17.57 -16.38 10.72
CA ASP A 287 -16.88 -16.91 9.54
C ASP A 287 -16.65 -15.79 8.51
N ILE A 288 -15.39 -15.61 8.13
CA ILE A 288 -14.95 -14.61 7.15
C ILE A 288 -14.40 -15.25 5.86
N GLY A 289 -14.66 -16.54 5.62
CA GLY A 289 -14.25 -17.22 4.38
C GLY A 289 -14.72 -16.49 3.13
N GLY A 290 -13.79 -16.20 2.21
CA GLY A 290 -14.06 -15.46 0.96
C GLY A 290 -14.44 -13.99 1.17
N ARG A 291 -14.31 -13.47 2.39
CA ARG A 291 -14.68 -12.10 2.78
C ARG A 291 -13.52 -11.44 3.51
N ASP A 292 -13.57 -10.11 3.49
CA ASP A 292 -12.76 -9.28 4.39
C ASP A 292 -13.59 -8.99 5.65
N PHE A 293 -13.07 -8.16 6.55
CA PHE A 293 -13.75 -7.91 7.82
C PHE A 293 -13.61 -6.46 8.28
N ARG A 294 -14.48 -6.08 9.21
CA ARG A 294 -14.30 -4.92 10.09
C ARG A 294 -14.45 -5.32 11.54
N ILE A 295 -13.70 -4.66 12.42
CA ILE A 295 -13.73 -4.84 13.86
C ILE A 295 -13.94 -3.51 14.59
N ASN A 296 -14.59 -3.59 15.73
CA ASN A 296 -14.54 -2.57 16.76
C ASN A 296 -13.72 -3.14 17.94
N PRO A 297 -12.45 -2.72 18.09
CA PRO A 297 -11.57 -3.27 19.14
C PRO A 297 -12.11 -3.06 20.56
N ASP A 298 -12.78 -1.93 20.80
CA ASP A 298 -13.23 -1.55 22.14
C ASP A 298 -14.53 -2.27 22.53
N THR A 299 -15.44 -2.54 21.59
CA THR A 299 -16.66 -3.33 21.87
C THR A 299 -16.43 -4.84 21.68
N GLY A 300 -15.40 -5.22 20.94
CA GLY A 300 -15.10 -6.60 20.56
C GLY A 300 -16.00 -7.11 19.43
N GLU A 301 -16.73 -6.24 18.73
CA GLU A 301 -17.58 -6.63 17.61
C GLU A 301 -16.75 -6.87 16.34
N ILE A 302 -17.20 -7.82 15.53
CA ILE A 302 -16.64 -8.16 14.22
C ILE A 302 -17.80 -8.42 13.25
N ASP A 303 -17.66 -7.94 12.02
CA ASP A 303 -18.64 -8.10 10.94
C ASP A 303 -17.89 -8.38 9.63
N PRO A 304 -18.28 -9.40 8.86
CA PRO A 304 -17.70 -9.62 7.54
C PRO A 304 -18.10 -8.47 6.61
N THR A 305 -17.23 -8.13 5.67
CA THR A 305 -17.50 -7.15 4.60
C THR A 305 -17.09 -7.75 3.25
N THR A 306 -17.50 -7.09 2.16
CA THR A 306 -17.21 -7.53 0.79
C THR A 306 -15.72 -7.68 0.60
N GLY A 307 -15.25 -8.91 0.31
CA GLY A 307 -13.86 -9.24 0.06
C GLY A 307 -13.61 -9.87 -1.31
N GLN A 308 -12.43 -10.44 -1.56
CA GLN A 308 -11.30 -10.56 -0.64
C GLN A 308 -10.07 -9.85 -1.22
N ALA A 309 -9.43 -8.98 -0.43
CA ALA A 309 -8.13 -8.40 -0.75
C ALA A 309 -6.99 -9.24 -0.19
N GLN A 310 -5.87 -9.24 -0.90
CA GLN A 310 -4.67 -9.97 -0.50
C GLN A 310 -3.76 -9.08 0.38
N PHE A 311 -3.50 -7.84 -0.05
CA PHE A 311 -2.54 -6.92 0.58
C PHE A 311 -3.17 -5.59 0.97
N GLY A 312 -4.09 -5.66 1.93
CA GLY A 312 -4.74 -4.52 2.54
C GLY A 312 -5.96 -4.04 1.78
N ARG A 313 -6.74 -3.18 2.44
CA ARG A 313 -7.88 -2.47 1.85
C ARG A 313 -7.61 -0.98 1.92
N ALA A 314 -7.97 -0.26 0.87
CA ALA A 314 -7.80 1.18 0.79
C ALA A 314 -9.15 1.89 0.81
N ARG A 315 -9.20 3.05 1.49
CA ARG A 315 -10.37 3.94 1.48
C ARG A 315 -9.98 5.27 0.84
N ASP A 316 -10.84 5.78 -0.03
CA ASP A 316 -10.74 7.17 -0.48
C ASP A 316 -11.22 8.16 0.60
N ASP A 317 -11.23 9.45 0.28
CA ASP A 317 -11.70 10.49 1.21
C ASP A 317 -13.21 10.44 1.51
N TRP A 318 -14.01 9.80 0.67
CA TRP A 318 -15.47 9.83 0.73
C TRP A 318 -16.11 8.57 1.32
N GLY A 319 -15.31 7.52 1.57
CA GLY A 319 -15.77 6.27 2.15
C GLY A 319 -15.96 5.14 1.14
N ASN A 320 -15.45 5.29 -0.08
CA ASN A 320 -15.40 4.21 -1.06
C ASN A 320 -14.20 3.31 -0.76
N TRP A 321 -14.40 2.00 -0.85
CA TRP A 321 -13.40 1.00 -0.48
C TRP A 321 -12.87 0.27 -1.71
N PHE A 322 -11.59 -0.06 -1.67
CA PHE A 322 -10.85 -0.70 -2.76
C PHE A 322 -9.93 -1.79 -2.23
N GLY A 323 -9.59 -2.73 -3.09
CA GLY A 323 -8.64 -3.81 -2.79
C GLY A 323 -7.73 -4.10 -3.98
N CYS A 324 -6.71 -4.91 -3.72
CA CYS A 324 -5.80 -5.42 -4.73
C CYS A 324 -5.37 -6.86 -4.40
N ASN A 325 -4.85 -7.54 -5.41
CA ASN A 325 -4.10 -8.79 -5.27
C ASN A 325 -2.86 -8.72 -6.17
N ASN A 326 -2.08 -9.80 -6.18
CA ASN A 326 -0.85 -9.90 -6.96
C ASN A 326 -0.97 -9.48 -8.44
N SER A 327 -2.13 -9.67 -9.08
CA SER A 327 -2.33 -9.50 -10.53
C SER A 327 -3.23 -8.31 -10.88
N GLU A 328 -4.20 -8.01 -10.03
CA GLU A 328 -5.15 -6.91 -10.17
C GLU A 328 -4.79 -5.79 -9.19
N PRO A 329 -4.22 -4.67 -9.68
CA PRO A 329 -3.69 -3.62 -8.81
C PRO A 329 -4.79 -2.80 -8.11
N ASN A 330 -6.03 -2.84 -8.61
CA ASN A 330 -7.11 -2.04 -8.07
C ASN A 330 -8.51 -2.56 -8.50
N TRP A 331 -9.39 -2.78 -7.52
CA TRP A 331 -10.82 -2.93 -7.75
C TRP A 331 -11.63 -2.17 -6.70
N HIS A 332 -12.85 -1.77 -7.04
CA HIS A 332 -13.79 -1.09 -6.17
C HIS A 332 -14.79 -2.08 -5.56
N TYR A 333 -15.07 -1.98 -4.26
CA TYR A 333 -16.16 -2.70 -3.60
C TYR A 333 -17.46 -1.89 -3.74
N VAL A 334 -18.27 -2.22 -4.74
CA VAL A 334 -19.44 -1.42 -5.14
C VAL A 334 -20.58 -1.52 -4.12
N LEU A 335 -20.76 -2.70 -3.53
CA LEU A 335 -21.77 -2.97 -2.52
C LEU A 335 -21.12 -3.63 -1.31
N ASP A 336 -21.51 -3.22 -0.11
CA ASP A 336 -21.12 -3.87 1.13
C ASP A 336 -21.94 -5.16 1.35
N ASP A 337 -21.26 -6.24 1.72
CA ASP A 337 -21.82 -7.57 1.98
C ASP A 337 -23.01 -7.50 2.94
N ARG A 338 -23.00 -6.59 3.94
CA ARG A 338 -24.11 -6.42 4.90
C ARG A 338 -25.45 -6.12 4.23
N TYR A 339 -25.45 -5.34 3.16
CA TYR A 339 -26.66 -4.98 2.43
C TYR A 339 -27.12 -6.06 1.49
N VAL A 340 -26.25 -6.98 1.09
CA VAL A 340 -26.61 -8.09 0.20
C VAL A 340 -27.04 -9.30 1.02
N ARG A 341 -26.29 -9.65 2.06
CA ARG A 341 -26.54 -10.83 2.91
C ARG A 341 -27.86 -10.77 3.67
N ARG A 342 -28.43 -9.58 3.89
CA ARG A 342 -29.74 -9.45 4.57
C ARG A 342 -30.88 -10.10 3.79
N ASN A 343 -30.75 -10.24 2.46
CA ASN A 343 -31.73 -10.91 1.62
C ASN A 343 -31.04 -11.98 0.76
N PRO A 344 -30.95 -13.23 1.24
CA PRO A 344 -30.25 -14.32 0.54
C PRO A 344 -30.98 -14.79 -0.73
N HIS A 345 -32.18 -14.28 -1.01
CA HIS A 345 -32.98 -14.65 -2.19
C HIS A 345 -32.70 -13.74 -3.41
N VAL A 346 -31.95 -12.65 -3.22
CA VAL A 346 -31.58 -11.73 -4.30
C VAL A 346 -30.23 -12.13 -4.86
N ALA A 347 -30.20 -12.49 -6.14
CA ALA A 347 -28.95 -12.66 -6.87
C ALA A 347 -28.31 -11.29 -7.12
N ALA A 348 -27.24 -10.96 -6.40
CA ALA A 348 -26.46 -9.75 -6.62
C ALA A 348 -25.41 -9.98 -7.74
N PRO A 349 -25.01 -8.92 -8.47
CA PRO A 349 -23.81 -8.98 -9.31
C PRO A 349 -22.56 -9.24 -8.45
N ALA A 350 -21.43 -9.51 -9.09
CA ALA A 350 -20.15 -9.56 -8.38
C ALA A 350 -19.95 -8.24 -7.61
N LEU A 351 -19.72 -8.32 -6.29
CA LEU A 351 -19.70 -7.15 -5.41
C LEU A 351 -18.44 -6.28 -5.58
N ARG A 352 -17.46 -6.77 -6.35
CA ARG A 352 -16.24 -6.06 -6.74
C ARG A 352 -16.24 -5.75 -8.24
N TYR A 353 -15.64 -4.63 -8.60
CA TYR A 353 -15.48 -4.20 -9.98
C TYR A 353 -14.03 -3.76 -10.24
N THR A 354 -13.34 -4.41 -11.17
CA THR A 354 -11.99 -4.04 -11.58
C THR A 354 -11.98 -2.61 -12.12
N VAL A 355 -11.11 -1.77 -11.57
CA VAL A 355 -11.09 -0.33 -11.82
C VAL A 355 -10.25 0.05 -13.06
N PRO A 356 -9.08 -0.56 -13.32
CA PRO A 356 -8.27 -0.26 -14.51
C PRO A 356 -8.99 -0.49 -15.84
N GLU A 357 -8.85 0.46 -16.76
CA GLU A 357 -9.34 0.32 -18.16
C GLU A 357 -8.63 -0.82 -18.90
N ALA A 358 -7.37 -1.09 -18.59
CA ALA A 358 -6.65 -2.26 -19.07
C ALA A 358 -6.93 -3.44 -18.13
N PRO A 359 -7.76 -4.43 -18.51
CA PRO A 359 -8.06 -5.57 -17.65
C PRO A 359 -6.83 -6.47 -17.48
N GLY A 360 -6.76 -7.15 -16.34
CA GLY A 360 -5.66 -8.04 -15.99
C GLY A 360 -4.39 -7.29 -15.54
N PRO A 361 -3.23 -7.96 -15.55
CA PRO A 361 -2.00 -7.35 -15.06
C PRO A 361 -1.53 -6.28 -16.05
N ALA A 362 -1.79 -5.02 -15.68
CA ALA A 362 -1.47 -3.84 -16.48
C ALA A 362 0.05 -3.78 -16.80
N PRO A 363 0.43 -3.18 -17.94
CA PRO A 363 1.84 -3.00 -18.28
C PRO A 363 2.52 -2.07 -17.27
N ILE A 364 3.73 -2.46 -16.88
CA ILE A 364 4.61 -1.73 -15.96
C ILE A 364 5.99 -1.56 -16.59
N PHE A 365 6.73 -0.55 -16.14
CA PHE A 365 7.98 -0.10 -16.76
C PHE A 365 9.12 -0.10 -15.72
N PRO A 366 9.64 -1.28 -15.34
CA PRO A 366 10.78 -1.37 -14.43
C PRO A 366 12.02 -0.66 -14.99
N ALA A 367 12.80 -0.06 -14.09
CA ALA A 367 14.12 0.48 -14.41
C ALA A 367 15.25 -0.52 -14.16
N SER A 368 15.01 -1.52 -13.31
CA SER A 368 15.96 -2.58 -12.99
C SER A 368 16.16 -3.54 -14.17
N ARG A 369 17.30 -4.22 -14.18
CA ARG A 369 17.55 -5.30 -15.13
C ARG A 369 16.53 -6.42 -14.92
N THR A 370 16.02 -6.98 -16.01
CA THR A 370 15.15 -8.17 -15.92
C THR A 370 15.96 -9.33 -15.34
N VAL A 371 15.71 -9.67 -14.09
CA VAL A 371 16.17 -10.93 -13.52
C VAL A 371 15.21 -12.02 -14.00
N GLU A 372 15.74 -13.11 -14.54
CA GLU A 372 14.93 -14.23 -15.02
C GLU A 372 14.01 -14.71 -13.90
N ARG A 373 12.71 -14.68 -14.16
CA ARG A 373 11.74 -15.14 -13.16
C ARG A 373 11.88 -16.63 -12.96
N PHE A 374 11.81 -17.02 -11.69
CA PHE A 374 11.90 -18.41 -11.32
C PHE A 374 10.61 -19.19 -11.65
N ASN A 375 9.44 -18.52 -11.76
CA ASN A 375 8.13 -19.18 -11.80
C ASN A 375 7.30 -18.85 -13.07
N GLU A 376 7.43 -17.64 -13.61
CA GLU A 376 6.66 -17.18 -14.78
C GLU A 376 7.50 -16.33 -15.75
N PRO A 377 8.36 -16.95 -16.58
CA PRO A 377 9.28 -16.23 -17.48
C PRO A 377 8.58 -15.30 -18.49
N HIS A 378 7.29 -15.53 -18.77
CA HIS A 378 6.50 -14.79 -19.76
C HIS A 378 5.76 -13.57 -19.21
N SER A 379 5.75 -13.36 -17.89
CA SER A 379 5.04 -12.26 -17.21
C SER A 379 5.94 -11.03 -16.98
N ALA A 380 6.99 -10.84 -17.79
CA ALA A 380 7.84 -9.66 -17.70
C ALA A 380 7.02 -8.38 -17.96
N ASN A 381 7.33 -7.31 -17.22
CA ASN A 381 6.72 -5.99 -17.38
C ASN A 381 5.20 -5.97 -17.18
N ARG A 382 4.69 -6.82 -16.29
CA ARG A 382 3.28 -6.88 -15.87
C ARG A 382 3.17 -7.12 -14.36
N PHE A 383 2.11 -6.61 -13.73
CA PHE A 383 1.86 -6.84 -12.30
C PHE A 383 1.87 -8.31 -11.93
N THR A 384 2.56 -8.63 -10.84
CA THR A 384 2.67 -9.99 -10.28
C THR A 384 2.82 -10.03 -8.77
N SER A 385 2.97 -8.89 -8.14
CA SER A 385 3.13 -8.73 -6.70
C SER A 385 2.45 -7.46 -6.21
N ALA A 386 1.39 -7.02 -6.92
CA ALA A 386 0.68 -5.78 -6.61
C ALA A 386 0.24 -5.79 -5.15
N ASN A 387 0.73 -4.80 -4.40
CA ASN A 387 0.45 -4.66 -2.98
C ASN A 387 0.26 -3.20 -2.56
N SER A 388 -0.23 -3.02 -1.34
CA SER A 388 -0.32 -1.73 -0.67
C SER A 388 -0.99 -0.64 -1.53
N LEU A 389 -2.13 -0.98 -2.12
CA LEU A 389 -2.99 0.02 -2.76
C LEU A 389 -3.27 1.16 -1.77
N MET A 390 -3.03 2.39 -2.21
CA MET A 390 -3.41 3.59 -1.47
C MET A 390 -3.98 4.66 -2.40
N PHE A 391 -4.76 5.57 -1.85
CA PHE A 391 -5.16 6.80 -2.52
C PHE A 391 -4.41 7.98 -1.91
N TYR A 392 -3.91 8.88 -2.75
CA TYR A 392 -3.25 10.09 -2.24
C TYR A 392 -4.30 11.07 -1.70
N ARG A 393 -4.31 11.24 -0.37
CA ARG A 393 -5.34 11.97 0.39
C ARG A 393 -4.81 13.28 0.98
N ASP A 394 -4.05 14.03 0.18
CA ASP A 394 -3.42 15.29 0.58
C ASP A 394 -3.31 16.27 -0.61
N ASP A 395 -2.81 17.49 -0.36
CA ASP A 395 -2.64 18.57 -1.34
C ASP A 395 -1.18 19.00 -1.55
N LEU A 396 -0.21 18.42 -0.82
CA LEU A 396 1.21 18.74 -0.95
C LEU A 396 1.69 18.54 -2.40
N PHE A 397 1.27 17.46 -3.05
CA PHE A 397 1.61 17.18 -4.45
C PHE A 397 0.74 17.95 -5.47
N GLY A 398 -0.25 18.72 -5.00
CA GLY A 398 -1.20 19.47 -5.82
C GLY A 398 -2.47 18.70 -6.17
N SER A 399 -3.48 19.42 -6.65
CA SER A 399 -4.83 18.88 -6.92
C SER A 399 -4.85 17.78 -7.99
N GLY A 400 -3.93 17.79 -8.94
CA GLY A 400 -3.82 16.74 -9.97
C GLY A 400 -3.32 15.38 -9.44
N MET A 401 -2.84 15.33 -8.19
CA MET A 401 -2.45 14.08 -7.53
C MET A 401 -3.50 13.56 -6.56
N LYS A 402 -4.34 14.44 -6.02
CA LYS A 402 -5.34 14.07 -5.02
C LYS A 402 -6.35 13.09 -5.61
N GLY A 403 -6.54 11.96 -4.92
CA GLY A 403 -7.46 10.89 -5.36
C GLY A 403 -6.88 9.93 -6.40
N ASN A 404 -5.63 10.10 -6.83
CA ASN A 404 -4.95 9.08 -7.63
C ASN A 404 -4.61 7.87 -6.76
N SER A 405 -4.66 6.68 -7.36
CA SER A 405 -4.21 5.45 -6.72
C SER A 405 -2.72 5.24 -6.94
N PHE A 406 -2.06 4.68 -5.92
CA PHE A 406 -0.67 4.22 -5.96
C PHE A 406 -0.61 2.77 -5.51
N VAL A 407 0.19 1.96 -6.18
CA VAL A 407 0.33 0.52 -5.92
C VAL A 407 1.80 0.15 -6.02
N SER A 408 2.32 -0.57 -5.04
CA SER A 408 3.68 -1.10 -5.10
C SER A 408 3.71 -2.39 -5.91
N GLU A 409 4.81 -2.60 -6.63
CA GLU A 409 5.15 -3.86 -7.29
C GLU A 409 6.60 -4.22 -6.92
N PRO A 410 6.81 -4.95 -5.81
CA PRO A 410 8.14 -5.19 -5.27
C PRO A 410 8.99 -6.11 -6.14
N VAL A 411 8.41 -7.06 -6.86
CA VAL A 411 9.17 -7.92 -7.79
C VAL A 411 9.87 -7.10 -8.88
N HIS A 412 9.23 -6.01 -9.32
CA HIS A 412 9.75 -5.10 -10.35
C HIS A 412 10.31 -3.78 -9.80
N ASN A 413 10.49 -3.68 -8.49
CA ASN A 413 11.20 -2.57 -7.85
C ASN A 413 10.57 -1.19 -8.16
N LEU A 414 9.23 -1.08 -8.15
CA LEU A 414 8.53 0.13 -8.57
C LEU A 414 7.26 0.44 -7.78
N VAL A 415 6.80 1.69 -7.90
CA VAL A 415 5.49 2.17 -7.47
C VAL A 415 4.75 2.74 -8.69
N HIS A 416 3.63 2.11 -8.98
CA HIS A 416 2.74 2.48 -10.07
C HIS A 416 1.68 3.49 -9.61
N ARG A 417 1.21 4.33 -10.53
CA ARG A 417 0.18 5.34 -10.26
C ARG A 417 -0.87 5.38 -11.36
N GLU A 418 -2.12 5.54 -10.96
CA GLU A 418 -3.24 5.76 -11.89
C GLU A 418 -4.11 6.95 -11.47
N TYR A 419 -4.68 7.64 -12.47
CA TYR A 419 -5.78 8.57 -12.26
C TYR A 419 -7.08 7.79 -12.13
N VAL A 420 -7.88 8.09 -11.10
CA VAL A 420 -9.13 7.38 -10.79
C VAL A 420 -10.31 8.35 -10.84
N TRP A 421 -11.41 7.95 -11.46
CA TRP A 421 -12.63 8.77 -11.54
C TRP A 421 -13.90 7.91 -11.42
N PRO A 422 -15.02 8.50 -10.95
CA PRO A 422 -16.29 7.79 -10.86
C PRO A 422 -16.90 7.52 -12.24
N ASP A 423 -17.52 6.34 -12.41
CA ASP A 423 -18.32 5.94 -13.58
C ASP A 423 -19.62 5.27 -13.11
N GLY A 424 -20.69 6.07 -13.01
CA GLY A 424 -21.93 5.66 -12.37
C GLY A 424 -21.71 5.41 -10.87
N VAL A 425 -22.06 4.21 -10.40
CA VAL A 425 -21.80 3.75 -9.02
C VAL A 425 -20.46 3.00 -8.86
N ARG A 426 -19.59 3.07 -9.87
CA ARG A 426 -18.29 2.40 -9.92
C ARG A 426 -17.18 3.44 -10.08
N PHE A 427 -15.95 2.94 -10.20
CA PHE A 427 -14.79 3.74 -10.58
C PHE A 427 -14.10 3.14 -11.80
N ARG A 428 -13.41 4.00 -12.54
CA ARG A 428 -12.43 3.63 -13.55
C ARG A 428 -11.08 4.26 -13.26
N SER A 429 -10.02 3.64 -13.74
CA SER A 429 -8.68 4.20 -13.69
C SER A 429 -7.92 4.03 -14.99
N ARG A 430 -6.94 4.91 -15.19
CA ARG A 430 -5.97 4.81 -16.28
C ARG A 430 -4.63 5.37 -15.85
N ARG A 431 -3.57 4.85 -16.45
CA ARG A 431 -2.24 5.47 -16.44
C ARG A 431 -2.31 6.89 -17.00
N ILE A 432 -1.58 7.82 -16.40
CA ILE A 432 -1.57 9.20 -16.85
C ILE A 432 -0.72 9.36 -18.13
N ASP A 433 -1.07 10.34 -18.96
CA ASP A 433 -0.46 10.50 -20.29
C ASP A 433 1.07 10.81 -20.23
N ASP A 434 1.54 11.45 -19.16
CA ASP A 434 2.97 11.79 -18.97
C ASP A 434 3.80 10.68 -18.29
N GLU A 435 3.19 9.51 -18.01
CA GLU A 435 3.86 8.33 -17.45
C GLU A 435 3.64 7.08 -18.33
N THR A 436 3.44 7.28 -19.64
CA THR A 436 3.09 6.19 -20.59
C THR A 436 4.15 5.12 -20.76
N ASN A 437 5.42 5.43 -20.51
CA ASN A 437 6.56 4.50 -20.64
C ASN A 437 7.51 4.56 -19.42
N SER A 438 6.98 4.94 -18.26
CA SER A 438 7.73 5.14 -17.02
C SER A 438 6.84 4.92 -15.81
N GLU A 439 7.41 4.73 -14.63
CA GLU A 439 6.64 4.70 -13.39
C GLU A 439 6.76 6.00 -12.60
N PHE A 440 5.85 6.18 -11.62
CA PHE A 440 5.93 7.27 -10.67
C PHE A 440 7.26 7.21 -9.89
N LEU A 441 7.63 6.00 -9.47
CA LEU A 441 8.93 5.66 -8.89
C LEU A 441 9.35 4.28 -9.38
N ALA A 442 10.58 4.13 -9.86
CA ALA A 442 11.22 2.85 -10.16
C ALA A 442 12.67 2.87 -9.68
N SER A 443 13.24 1.73 -9.34
CA SER A 443 14.65 1.60 -8.94
C SER A 443 15.42 0.74 -9.93
N THR A 444 16.69 1.08 -10.18
CA THR A 444 17.63 0.16 -10.86
C THR A 444 18.19 -0.90 -9.91
N ASP A 445 18.07 -0.69 -8.59
CA ASP A 445 18.43 -1.66 -7.56
C ASP A 445 17.35 -2.76 -7.48
N THR A 446 17.74 -3.99 -7.79
CA THR A 446 16.87 -5.16 -7.77
C THR A 446 16.49 -5.60 -6.35
N TRP A 447 17.16 -5.11 -5.30
CA TRP A 447 16.83 -5.39 -3.90
C TRP A 447 15.77 -4.45 -3.32
N PHE A 448 15.39 -3.38 -4.02
CA PHE A 448 14.30 -2.49 -3.58
C PHE A 448 12.95 -3.22 -3.66
N ARG A 449 12.36 -3.57 -2.51
CA ARG A 449 11.11 -4.32 -2.38
C ARG A 449 10.07 -3.48 -1.63
N PRO A 450 9.37 -2.55 -2.31
CA PRO A 450 8.31 -1.77 -1.68
C PRO A 450 7.15 -2.64 -1.18
N THR A 451 6.93 -2.65 0.13
CA THR A 451 5.92 -3.46 0.82
C THR A 451 4.74 -2.64 1.34
N MET A 452 4.96 -1.34 1.61
CA MET A 452 3.90 -0.45 2.04
C MET A 452 4.07 0.97 1.54
N LEU A 453 2.96 1.58 1.15
CA LEU A 453 2.79 2.97 0.77
C LEU A 453 1.80 3.65 1.70
N ARG A 454 2.14 4.84 2.20
CA ARG A 454 1.18 5.70 2.90
C ARG A 454 1.42 7.17 2.63
N THR A 455 0.34 7.96 2.67
CA THR A 455 0.47 9.41 2.82
C THR A 455 0.82 9.73 4.27
N GLY A 456 1.96 10.39 4.49
CA GLY A 456 2.42 10.77 5.83
C GLY A 456 1.66 11.97 6.40
N PRO A 457 1.78 12.25 7.71
CA PRO A 457 1.25 13.47 8.35
C PRO A 457 1.79 14.76 7.72
N ASP A 458 2.98 14.68 7.16
CA ASP A 458 3.68 15.74 6.45
C ASP A 458 3.13 15.99 5.03
N GLY A 459 2.26 15.11 4.52
CA GLY A 459 1.65 15.15 3.19
C GLY A 459 2.42 14.45 2.08
N ALA A 460 3.61 13.93 2.39
CA ALA A 460 4.45 13.22 1.45
C ALA A 460 3.98 11.77 1.28
N VAL A 461 4.50 11.09 0.26
CA VAL A 461 4.28 9.64 0.08
C VAL A 461 5.46 8.90 0.68
N TRP A 462 5.19 8.01 1.61
CA TRP A 462 6.19 7.19 2.30
C TRP A 462 6.17 5.77 1.77
N VAL A 463 7.35 5.17 1.68
CA VAL A 463 7.57 3.81 1.17
C VAL A 463 8.36 3.01 2.19
N ALA A 464 7.82 1.86 2.60
CA ALA A 464 8.58 0.83 3.28
C ALA A 464 9.21 -0.11 2.25
N ASP A 465 10.49 -0.36 2.42
CA ASP A 465 11.29 -1.23 1.60
C ASP A 465 11.86 -2.34 2.47
N MET A 466 11.40 -3.57 2.25
CA MET A 466 11.87 -4.76 2.97
C MET A 466 13.35 -5.07 2.67
N TYR A 467 13.87 -4.57 1.55
CA TYR A 467 15.24 -4.71 1.09
C TYR A 467 15.78 -6.15 1.04
N ARG A 468 15.31 -6.93 0.06
CA ARG A 468 15.61 -8.37 -0.08
C ARG A 468 15.96 -8.74 -1.51
N LEU A 469 16.88 -9.69 -1.66
CA LEU A 469 17.14 -10.32 -2.95
C LEU A 469 15.90 -11.04 -3.47
N VAL A 470 15.22 -11.81 -2.60
CA VAL A 470 14.05 -12.65 -2.92
C VAL A 470 12.93 -12.35 -1.95
N ILE A 471 11.71 -12.23 -2.46
CA ILE A 471 10.48 -12.05 -1.66
C ILE A 471 9.37 -13.05 -2.04
N GLU A 472 9.66 -13.93 -2.98
CA GLU A 472 8.81 -15.05 -3.35
C GLU A 472 8.88 -16.13 -2.26
N HIS A 473 7.71 -16.65 -1.87
CA HIS A 473 7.69 -17.77 -0.96
C HIS A 473 8.40 -18.98 -1.61
N PRO A 474 9.27 -19.71 -0.89
CA PRO A 474 10.07 -20.79 -1.48
C PRO A 474 9.28 -21.91 -2.16
N GLU A 475 8.01 -22.11 -1.79
CA GLU A 475 7.10 -23.07 -2.46
C GLU A 475 6.94 -22.79 -3.96
N TRP A 476 7.12 -21.53 -4.37
CA TRP A 476 6.95 -21.12 -5.76
C TRP A 476 8.26 -21.07 -6.53
N ILE A 477 9.42 -21.19 -5.89
CA ILE A 477 10.74 -21.11 -6.53
C ILE A 477 11.21 -22.52 -6.91
N PRO A 478 11.59 -22.80 -8.17
CA PRO A 478 12.14 -24.11 -8.54
C PRO A 478 13.42 -24.48 -7.77
N PRO A 479 13.64 -25.78 -7.46
CA PRO A 479 14.78 -26.23 -6.66
C PRO A 479 16.16 -25.80 -7.18
N GLU A 480 16.36 -25.80 -8.49
CA GLU A 480 17.61 -25.37 -9.13
C GLU A 480 17.93 -23.89 -8.85
N TRP A 481 16.90 -23.05 -8.77
CA TRP A 481 17.04 -21.64 -8.45
C TRP A 481 17.27 -21.42 -6.96
N GLN A 482 16.60 -22.19 -6.09
CA GLN A 482 16.90 -22.17 -4.66
C GLN A 482 18.37 -22.55 -4.40
N GLN A 483 18.89 -23.55 -5.11
CA GLN A 483 20.31 -23.93 -5.00
C GLN A 483 21.25 -22.84 -5.49
N ARG A 484 20.92 -22.16 -6.59
CA ARG A 484 21.72 -21.07 -7.16
C ARG A 484 21.74 -19.82 -6.26
N ILE A 485 20.60 -19.49 -5.65
CA ILE A 485 20.47 -18.34 -4.74
C ILE A 485 21.14 -18.65 -3.40
N GLY A 486 21.05 -19.90 -2.94
CA GLY A 486 21.56 -20.33 -1.64
C GLY A 486 20.66 -19.85 -0.52
N ASP A 487 21.06 -18.76 0.15
CA ASP A 487 20.27 -18.20 1.24
C ASP A 487 19.09 -17.36 0.71
N LEU A 488 17.86 -17.88 0.87
CA LEU A 488 16.62 -17.18 0.51
C LEU A 488 16.26 -16.05 1.50
N ARG A 489 17.00 -15.91 2.60
CA ARG A 489 16.85 -14.83 3.60
C ARG A 489 17.89 -13.72 3.43
N GLN A 490 18.57 -13.65 2.29
CA GLN A 490 19.49 -12.55 1.98
C GLN A 490 18.80 -11.18 2.13
N GLY A 491 19.37 -10.34 3.01
CA GLY A 491 18.85 -9.01 3.34
C GLY A 491 17.98 -8.93 4.60
N HIS A 492 17.78 -10.01 5.37
CA HIS A 492 16.94 -9.98 6.59
C HIS A 492 17.42 -9.02 7.68
N ASP A 493 18.67 -8.58 7.59
CA ASP A 493 19.29 -7.58 8.46
C ASP A 493 19.18 -6.15 7.89
N LYS A 494 18.42 -5.95 6.81
CA LYS A 494 18.29 -4.70 6.06
C LYS A 494 16.84 -4.25 5.96
N GLY A 495 16.63 -2.97 5.73
CA GLY A 495 15.30 -2.42 5.58
C GLY A 495 15.33 -0.91 5.60
N ARG A 496 14.47 -0.28 4.79
CA ARG A 496 14.55 1.16 4.55
C ARG A 496 13.18 1.80 4.53
N LEU A 497 13.12 3.03 4.99
CA LEU A 497 11.96 3.90 4.88
C LEU A 497 12.34 5.11 4.04
N TYR A 498 11.58 5.37 2.99
CA TYR A 498 11.78 6.50 2.11
C TYR A 498 10.60 7.46 2.14
N ARG A 499 10.87 8.73 1.87
CA ARG A 499 9.86 9.78 1.66
C ARG A 499 10.01 10.39 0.28
N VAL A 500 8.96 10.34 -0.52
CA VAL A 500 8.86 11.02 -1.82
C VAL A 500 8.23 12.39 -1.63
N VAL A 501 8.91 13.43 -2.11
CA VAL A 501 8.52 14.83 -1.95
C VAL A 501 8.44 15.51 -3.32
N LYS A 502 7.51 16.45 -3.46
CA LYS A 502 7.43 17.29 -4.65
C LYS A 502 8.49 18.40 -4.55
N SER A 503 9.37 18.52 -5.52
CA SER A 503 10.61 19.32 -5.39
C SER A 503 10.40 20.83 -5.19
N ASP A 504 9.24 21.38 -5.55
CA ASP A 504 8.87 22.78 -5.37
C ASP A 504 8.04 23.04 -4.10
N ARG A 505 7.86 22.03 -3.23
CA ARG A 505 7.05 22.11 -2.02
C ARG A 505 7.80 21.52 -0.84
N LYS A 506 7.55 22.07 0.35
CA LYS A 506 8.12 21.55 1.60
C LYS A 506 7.07 20.70 2.34
N PRO A 507 7.45 19.50 2.84
CA PRO A 507 6.59 18.74 3.74
C PRO A 507 6.20 19.55 4.98
N ARG A 508 5.02 19.28 5.53
CA ARG A 508 4.55 19.92 6.77
C ARG A 508 5.18 19.26 8.00
N PRO A 509 5.28 19.97 9.13
CA PRO A 509 5.69 19.34 10.39
C PRO A 509 4.66 18.29 10.83
N VAL A 510 5.14 17.21 11.45
CA VAL A 510 4.27 16.18 12.03
C VAL A 510 3.60 16.74 13.30
N PRO A 511 2.26 16.80 13.38
CA PRO A 511 1.58 17.41 14.52
C PRO A 511 1.54 16.47 15.74
N ARG A 512 1.67 17.05 16.94
CA ARG A 512 1.42 16.38 18.24
C ARG A 512 -0.06 16.47 18.61
N LEU A 513 -0.87 15.60 18.00
CA LEU A 513 -2.32 15.55 18.22
C LEU A 513 -2.67 15.07 19.63
N ASP A 514 -1.83 14.22 20.21
CA ASP A 514 -1.95 13.71 21.59
C ASP A 514 -1.89 14.80 22.66
N ALA A 515 -1.20 15.91 22.36
CA ALA A 515 -1.01 17.04 23.27
C ALA A 515 -2.08 18.14 23.13
N MET A 516 -3.03 18.00 22.20
CA MET A 516 -4.05 19.03 21.95
C MET A 516 -5.20 18.95 22.95
N ALA A 517 -5.70 20.12 23.38
CA ALA A 517 -6.95 20.19 24.12
C ALA A 517 -8.13 19.72 23.24
N PRO A 518 -9.21 19.16 23.80
CA PRO A 518 -10.31 18.56 23.03
C PRO A 518 -10.89 19.47 21.92
N ALA A 519 -11.15 20.73 22.23
CA ALA A 519 -11.66 21.69 21.25
C ALA A 519 -10.64 22.01 20.14
N ALA A 520 -9.35 22.08 20.46
CA ALA A 520 -8.29 22.28 19.48
C ALA A 520 -8.12 21.05 18.58
N LEU A 521 -8.24 19.84 19.14
CA LEU A 521 -8.23 18.59 18.39
C LEU A 521 -9.41 18.48 17.42
N ALA A 522 -10.61 18.93 17.82
CA ALA A 522 -11.75 19.01 16.92
C ALA A 522 -11.47 19.94 15.73
N LEU A 523 -10.91 21.12 15.99
CA LEU A 523 -10.54 22.09 14.94
C LEU A 523 -9.40 21.57 14.03
N ALA A 524 -8.50 20.74 14.56
CA ALA A 524 -7.42 20.13 13.80
C ALA A 524 -7.90 19.13 12.72
N MET A 525 -9.18 18.73 12.73
CA MET A 525 -9.78 18.00 11.60
C MET A 525 -9.89 18.84 10.32
N ASP A 526 -9.84 20.16 10.41
CA ASP A 526 -9.81 21.03 9.23
C ASP A 526 -8.41 21.02 8.59
N SER A 527 -8.08 19.90 7.96
CA SER A 527 -6.76 19.63 7.39
C SER A 527 -6.92 19.04 5.98
N PRO A 528 -6.03 19.38 5.03
CA PRO A 528 -5.98 18.71 3.73
C PRO A 528 -5.51 17.24 3.85
N ASN A 529 -4.86 16.87 4.96
CA ASN A 529 -4.25 15.56 5.17
C ASN A 529 -5.24 14.51 5.71
N GLY A 530 -5.40 13.41 4.97
CA GLY A 530 -6.29 12.31 5.33
C GLY A 530 -5.94 11.62 6.64
N TRP A 531 -4.65 11.42 6.94
CA TRP A 531 -4.23 10.83 8.21
C TRP A 531 -4.63 11.71 9.39
N GLN A 532 -4.44 13.03 9.30
CA GLN A 532 -4.79 13.93 10.40
C GLN A 532 -6.30 13.94 10.66
N ARG A 533 -7.13 13.93 9.62
CA ARG A 533 -8.59 13.86 9.77
C ARG A 533 -9.03 12.55 10.44
N ASP A 534 -8.51 11.42 9.95
CA ASP A 534 -8.83 10.09 10.48
C ASP A 534 -8.35 9.97 11.95
N MET A 535 -7.14 10.44 12.27
CA MET A 535 -6.56 10.39 13.62
C MET A 535 -7.31 11.30 14.60
N CYS A 536 -7.67 12.52 14.22
CA CYS A 536 -8.46 13.40 15.08
C CYS A 536 -9.83 12.79 15.38
N GLN A 537 -10.50 12.22 14.37
CA GLN A 537 -11.79 11.53 14.56
C GLN A 537 -11.62 10.34 15.52
N GLN A 538 -10.62 9.48 15.29
CA GLN A 538 -10.32 8.34 16.15
C GLN A 538 -10.10 8.77 17.60
N LEU A 539 -9.22 9.75 17.85
CA LEU A 539 -8.89 10.21 19.20
C LEU A 539 -10.10 10.78 19.94
N ILE A 540 -10.92 11.59 19.26
CA ILE A 540 -12.12 12.17 19.89
C ILE A 540 -13.13 11.09 20.23
N VAL A 541 -13.43 10.17 19.30
CA VAL A 541 -14.36 9.07 19.55
C VAL A 541 -13.86 8.15 20.66
N GLN A 542 -12.57 7.83 20.68
CA GLN A 542 -11.95 7.04 21.74
C GLN A 542 -12.04 7.74 23.10
N SER A 543 -11.81 9.05 23.16
CA SER A 543 -11.91 9.82 24.41
C SER A 543 -13.32 9.83 24.99
N GLY A 544 -14.35 9.77 24.13
CA GLY A 544 -15.74 9.92 24.52
C GLY A 544 -16.09 11.33 25.04
N ASP A 545 -15.20 12.31 24.88
CA ASP A 545 -15.41 13.66 25.40
C ASP A 545 -16.52 14.38 24.61
N ARG A 546 -17.67 14.58 25.26
CA ARG A 546 -18.83 15.26 24.65
C ARG A 546 -18.73 16.79 24.72
N SER A 547 -17.71 17.36 25.35
CA SER A 547 -17.50 18.82 25.43
C SER A 547 -17.27 19.45 24.04
N VAL A 548 -16.80 18.66 23.07
CA VAL A 548 -16.54 19.11 21.69
C VAL A 548 -17.79 19.12 20.80
N VAL A 549 -18.93 18.56 21.25
CA VAL A 549 -20.15 18.44 20.44
C VAL A 549 -20.59 19.78 19.83
N PRO A 550 -20.67 20.90 20.56
CA PRO A 550 -21.06 22.18 19.96
C PRO A 550 -20.11 22.66 18.85
N VAL A 551 -18.81 22.37 18.99
CA VAL A 551 -17.80 22.70 17.97
C VAL A 551 -18.02 21.82 16.74
N LEU A 552 -18.20 20.51 16.93
CA LEU A 552 -18.43 19.56 15.84
C LEU A 552 -19.74 19.82 15.09
N GLU A 553 -20.84 20.17 15.77
CA GLU A 553 -22.11 20.51 15.11
C GLU A 553 -21.96 21.75 14.21
N LYS A 554 -21.22 22.75 14.69
CA LYS A 554 -20.88 23.93 13.88
C LYS A 554 -20.00 23.54 12.69
N MET A 555 -19.00 22.70 12.89
CA MET A 555 -18.12 22.24 11.81
C MET A 555 -18.89 21.46 10.76
N ALA A 556 -19.73 20.50 11.16
CA ALA A 556 -20.54 19.67 10.28
C ALA A 556 -21.53 20.47 9.39
N THR A 557 -21.90 21.69 9.79
CA THR A 557 -22.96 22.46 9.12
C THR A 557 -22.53 23.82 8.55
N LYS A 558 -21.40 24.40 8.99
CA LYS A 558 -21.02 25.78 8.64
C LYS A 558 -19.66 25.93 7.96
N VAL A 559 -18.78 24.94 8.04
CA VAL A 559 -17.43 25.03 7.45
C VAL A 559 -17.49 24.83 5.94
N SER A 560 -16.68 25.58 5.19
CA SER A 560 -16.64 25.52 3.71
C SER A 560 -16.01 24.23 3.18
N ALA A 561 -14.97 23.72 3.86
CA ALA A 561 -14.32 22.47 3.52
C ALA A 561 -15.24 21.26 3.75
N SER A 562 -15.59 20.56 2.67
CA SER A 562 -16.53 19.44 2.69
C SER A 562 -16.05 18.22 3.43
N LEU A 563 -14.74 17.90 3.35
CA LEU A 563 -14.16 16.80 4.11
C LEU A 563 -14.17 17.08 5.61
N THR A 564 -13.97 18.34 6.01
CA THR A 564 -14.10 18.76 7.41
C THR A 564 -15.54 18.57 7.91
N ARG A 565 -16.54 18.93 7.09
CA ARG A 565 -17.96 18.66 7.42
C ARG A 565 -18.23 17.17 7.57
N LEU A 566 -17.72 16.34 6.66
CA LEU A 566 -17.87 14.89 6.70
C LEU A 566 -17.27 14.28 7.98
N HIS A 567 -16.02 14.61 8.30
CA HIS A 567 -15.36 14.09 9.50
C HIS A 567 -16.03 14.57 10.79
N ALA A 568 -16.48 15.82 10.85
CA ALA A 568 -17.25 16.31 12.00
C ALA A 568 -18.57 15.52 12.18
N LEU A 569 -19.28 15.24 11.09
CA LEU A 569 -20.49 14.41 11.09
C LEU A 569 -20.21 12.98 11.57
N CYS A 570 -19.17 12.32 11.03
CA CYS A 570 -18.77 10.97 11.41
C CYS A 570 -18.28 10.87 12.86
N THR A 571 -17.64 11.93 13.37
CA THR A 571 -17.23 12.04 14.78
C THR A 571 -18.43 12.16 15.69
N LEU A 572 -19.42 13.01 15.34
CA LEU A 572 -20.68 13.10 16.07
C LEU A 572 -21.42 11.76 16.10
N ASP A 573 -21.38 10.99 15.00
CA ASP A 573 -21.97 9.65 14.95
C ASP A 573 -21.25 8.67 15.89
N GLY A 574 -19.91 8.71 15.92
CA GLY A 574 -19.09 7.91 16.83
C GLY A 574 -19.33 8.23 18.31
N LEU A 575 -19.61 9.50 18.63
CA LEU A 575 -19.99 9.94 19.98
C LEU A 575 -21.45 9.67 20.33
N GLY A 576 -22.27 9.17 19.39
CA GLY A 576 -23.72 9.06 19.56
C GLY A 576 -24.37 10.41 19.85
N ALA A 577 -23.93 11.45 19.16
CA ALA A 577 -24.30 12.85 19.40
C ALA A 577 -24.88 13.56 18.16
N CYS A 578 -25.13 12.86 17.05
CA CYS A 578 -25.84 13.45 15.92
C CYS A 578 -27.26 13.84 16.32
N SER A 579 -27.59 15.13 16.20
CA SER A 579 -28.96 15.62 16.32
C SER A 579 -29.71 15.49 14.97
N PRO A 580 -31.05 15.33 14.98
CA PRO A 580 -31.83 15.31 13.74
C PRO A 580 -31.63 16.57 12.88
N ALA A 581 -31.40 17.73 13.51
CA ALA A 581 -31.09 18.98 12.82
C ALA A 581 -29.77 18.91 12.03
N VAL A 582 -28.71 18.37 12.63
CA VAL A 582 -27.42 18.17 11.95
C VAL A 582 -27.55 17.17 10.80
N LEU A 583 -28.25 16.06 11.01
CA LEU A 583 -28.48 15.07 9.96
C LEU A 583 -29.29 15.65 8.80
N THR A 584 -30.35 16.41 9.08
CA THR A 584 -31.16 17.09 8.06
C THR A 584 -30.30 18.08 7.25
N ALA A 585 -29.42 18.83 7.91
CA ALA A 585 -28.50 19.73 7.21
C ALA A 585 -27.50 18.96 6.33
N ALA A 586 -26.95 17.84 6.82
CA ALA A 586 -26.01 17.02 6.06
C ALA A 586 -26.67 16.28 4.87
N LEU A 587 -27.93 15.86 4.99
CA LEU A 587 -28.72 15.32 3.88
C LEU A 587 -28.98 16.35 2.77
N ALA A 588 -28.87 17.64 3.08
CA ALA A 588 -29.01 18.75 2.14
C ALA A 588 -27.66 19.34 1.69
N ASP A 589 -26.53 18.73 2.06
CA ASP A 589 -25.19 19.26 1.73
C ASP A 589 -24.98 19.33 0.20
N PRO A 590 -24.32 20.39 -0.33
CA PRO A 590 -24.04 20.47 -1.75
C PRO A 590 -23.13 19.33 -2.27
N VAL A 591 -22.30 18.72 -1.41
CA VAL A 591 -21.35 17.68 -1.81
C VAL A 591 -21.96 16.29 -1.64
N PRO A 592 -22.05 15.47 -2.71
CA PRO A 592 -22.66 14.14 -2.65
C PRO A 592 -22.08 13.21 -1.59
N GLY A 593 -20.76 13.20 -1.41
CA GLY A 593 -20.11 12.35 -0.41
C GLY A 593 -20.53 12.64 1.04
N VAL A 594 -20.91 13.89 1.35
CA VAL A 594 -21.49 14.24 2.66
C VAL A 594 -22.91 13.69 2.77
N ARG A 595 -23.74 13.86 1.73
CA ARG A 595 -25.10 13.33 1.69
C ARG A 595 -25.13 11.80 1.79
N GLN A 596 -24.26 11.11 1.06
CA GLN A 596 -24.12 9.66 1.09
C GLN A 596 -23.85 9.15 2.51
N ASN A 597 -22.88 9.74 3.22
CA ASN A 597 -22.57 9.34 4.59
C ASN A 597 -23.69 9.73 5.57
N ALA A 598 -24.36 10.87 5.37
CA ALA A 598 -25.52 11.25 6.18
C ALA A 598 -26.68 10.25 6.03
N VAL A 599 -26.96 9.78 4.80
CA VAL A 599 -27.96 8.74 4.51
C VAL A 599 -27.62 7.46 5.29
N ARG A 600 -26.38 6.97 5.22
CA ARG A 600 -25.92 5.79 5.97
C ARG A 600 -26.09 5.97 7.49
N ILE A 601 -25.74 7.14 8.02
CA ILE A 601 -25.86 7.42 9.47
C ILE A 601 -27.32 7.41 9.90
N CYS A 602 -28.26 7.85 9.06
CA CYS A 602 -29.69 7.89 9.39
C CYS A 602 -30.31 6.51 9.67
N GLU A 603 -29.70 5.40 9.22
CA GLU A 603 -30.15 4.02 9.49
C GLU A 603 -30.52 3.80 10.96
N ARG A 604 -29.67 4.25 11.89
CA ARG A 604 -29.87 4.07 13.34
C ARG A 604 -30.83 5.07 13.98
N TYR A 605 -31.36 6.03 13.22
CA TYR A 605 -32.19 7.12 13.73
C TYR A 605 -33.66 7.02 13.31
N PHE A 606 -34.02 6.14 12.37
CA PHE A 606 -35.40 6.07 11.88
C PHE A 606 -36.47 5.82 12.96
N GLU A 607 -36.15 5.03 13.99
CA GLU A 607 -37.10 4.78 15.09
C GLU A 607 -37.28 5.99 16.02
N ARG A 608 -36.23 6.80 16.22
CA ARG A 608 -36.22 7.94 17.16
C ARG A 608 -36.50 9.29 16.52
N ALA A 609 -36.34 9.40 15.20
CA ALA A 609 -36.55 10.60 14.41
C ALA A 609 -37.13 10.22 13.03
N PRO A 610 -38.41 9.82 12.95
CA PRO A 610 -39.04 9.34 11.72
C PRO A 610 -39.00 10.33 10.55
N GLU A 611 -38.90 11.64 10.83
CA GLU A 611 -38.74 12.69 9.83
C GLU A 611 -37.48 12.51 8.97
N LEU A 612 -36.44 11.85 9.49
CA LEU A 612 -35.23 11.53 8.73
C LEU A 612 -35.49 10.47 7.67
N GLY A 613 -36.42 9.55 7.90
CA GLY A 613 -36.84 8.56 6.89
C GLY A 613 -37.43 9.24 5.66
N GLU A 614 -38.30 10.23 5.86
CA GLU A 614 -38.83 11.05 4.77
C GLU A 614 -37.75 11.87 4.05
N ALA A 615 -36.80 12.44 4.80
CA ALA A 615 -35.70 13.20 4.24
C ALA A 615 -34.79 12.32 3.37
N VAL A 616 -34.47 11.10 3.82
CA VAL A 616 -33.71 10.10 3.07
C VAL A 616 -34.48 9.65 1.83
N ALA A 617 -35.77 9.35 1.95
CA ALA A 617 -36.59 8.91 0.83
C ALA A 617 -36.66 9.94 -0.32
N LYS A 618 -36.63 11.25 0.00
CA LYS A 618 -36.56 12.32 -1.03
C LYS A 618 -35.29 12.25 -1.87
N LEU A 619 -34.18 11.75 -1.32
CA LEU A 619 -32.92 11.56 -2.02
C LEU A 619 -32.93 10.36 -3.00
N ALA A 620 -34.05 9.62 -3.11
CA ALA A 620 -34.26 8.70 -4.24
C ALA A 620 -34.14 9.40 -5.62
N ARG A 621 -34.33 10.72 -5.65
CA ARG A 621 -34.20 11.57 -6.84
C ARG A 621 -32.86 12.33 -6.90
N ASP A 622 -31.92 12.03 -6.02
CA ASP A 622 -30.62 12.72 -5.99
C ASP A 622 -29.93 12.59 -7.36
N PRO A 623 -29.33 13.68 -7.88
CA PRO A 623 -28.62 13.61 -9.16
C PRO A 623 -27.43 12.64 -9.11
N ASP A 624 -26.80 12.48 -7.95
CA ASP A 624 -25.60 11.67 -7.78
C ASP A 624 -25.94 10.17 -7.63
N PRO A 625 -25.33 9.28 -8.45
CA PRO A 625 -25.61 7.85 -8.40
C PRO A 625 -25.16 7.17 -7.11
N PHE A 626 -24.07 7.60 -6.47
CA PHE A 626 -23.62 7.01 -5.18
C PHE A 626 -24.60 7.34 -4.06
N VAL A 627 -25.17 8.54 -4.05
CA VAL A 627 -26.23 8.89 -3.09
C VAL A 627 -27.45 8.00 -3.31
N ARG A 628 -27.91 7.83 -4.56
CA ARG A 628 -29.07 6.94 -4.85
C ARG A 628 -28.80 5.49 -4.46
N LEU A 629 -27.60 4.96 -4.71
CA LEU A 629 -27.22 3.61 -4.30
C LEU A 629 -27.30 3.46 -2.78
N GLN A 630 -26.73 4.42 -2.03
CA GLN A 630 -26.77 4.40 -0.58
C GLN A 630 -28.19 4.56 -0.03
N VAL A 631 -29.05 5.38 -0.65
CA VAL A 631 -30.48 5.48 -0.32
C VAL A 631 -31.16 4.14 -0.55
N ALA A 632 -30.92 3.49 -1.70
CA ALA A 632 -31.47 2.18 -1.99
C ALA A 632 -31.08 1.18 -0.90
N CYS A 633 -29.80 1.12 -0.50
CA CYS A 633 -29.33 0.28 0.60
C CYS A 633 -30.01 0.61 1.95
N THR A 634 -30.08 1.90 2.29
CA THR A 634 -30.55 2.41 3.59
C THR A 634 -32.05 2.22 3.81
N LEU A 635 -32.86 2.32 2.76
CA LEU A 635 -34.32 2.22 2.87
C LEU A 635 -34.80 0.83 3.33
N GLY A 636 -33.97 -0.21 3.21
CA GLY A 636 -34.27 -1.53 3.78
C GLY A 636 -34.23 -1.54 5.32
N GLU A 637 -33.59 -0.56 5.95
CA GLU A 637 -33.59 -0.39 7.42
C GLU A 637 -34.78 0.45 7.91
N TRP A 638 -35.54 1.07 6.99
CA TRP A 638 -36.70 1.90 7.34
C TRP A 638 -38.01 1.12 7.20
N LYS A 639 -38.60 0.75 8.34
CA LYS A 639 -39.87 0.01 8.45
C LYS A 639 -41.09 0.91 8.19
N ASP A 640 -41.20 1.46 6.99
CA ASP A 640 -42.29 2.34 6.56
C ASP A 640 -42.66 2.09 5.08
N PRO A 641 -43.95 2.03 4.70
CA PRO A 641 -44.36 1.81 3.31
C PRO A 641 -43.79 2.82 2.31
N ARG A 642 -43.50 4.05 2.73
CA ARG A 642 -42.90 5.09 1.88
C ARG A 642 -41.49 4.74 1.42
N ALA A 643 -40.79 3.86 2.14
CA ALA A 643 -39.54 3.27 1.67
C ALA A 643 -39.75 2.55 0.33
N GLY A 644 -40.86 1.83 0.19
CA GLY A 644 -41.19 1.10 -1.03
C GLY A 644 -41.45 2.00 -2.24
N GLU A 645 -42.10 3.14 -2.04
CA GLU A 645 -42.30 4.13 -3.11
C GLU A 645 -40.97 4.70 -3.62
N ALA A 646 -40.07 5.04 -2.69
CA ALA A 646 -38.74 5.55 -3.01
C ALA A 646 -37.85 4.50 -3.67
N LEU A 647 -37.89 3.24 -3.20
CA LEU A 647 -37.21 2.10 -3.82
C LEU A 647 -37.68 1.88 -5.26
N ALA A 648 -38.99 1.90 -5.51
CA ALA A 648 -39.55 1.79 -6.86
C ALA A 648 -39.09 2.95 -7.76
N ALA A 649 -39.05 4.18 -7.23
CA ALA A 649 -38.57 5.34 -7.99
C ALA A 649 -37.10 5.20 -8.41
N ILE A 650 -36.24 4.67 -7.53
CA ILE A 650 -34.83 4.37 -7.86
C ILE A 650 -34.76 3.26 -8.92
N ALA A 651 -35.51 2.17 -8.73
CA ALA A 651 -35.52 1.03 -9.65
C ALA A 651 -35.88 1.44 -11.08
N MET A 652 -36.91 2.29 -11.23
CA MET A 652 -37.39 2.77 -12.53
C MET A 652 -36.45 3.81 -13.16
N ARG A 653 -35.69 4.55 -12.35
CA ARG A 653 -34.72 5.54 -12.82
C ARG A 653 -33.46 4.89 -13.36
N ASP A 654 -32.97 3.86 -12.68
CA ASP A 654 -31.69 3.19 -12.99
C ASP A 654 -31.92 1.71 -13.39
N PRO A 655 -32.80 1.39 -14.38
CA PRO A 655 -33.23 0.01 -14.67
C PRO A 655 -32.12 -0.91 -15.17
N ASN A 656 -31.06 -0.33 -15.73
CA ASN A 656 -29.93 -1.06 -16.31
C ASN A 656 -28.67 -1.04 -15.42
N GLU A 657 -28.74 -0.46 -14.21
CA GLU A 657 -27.60 -0.42 -13.29
C GLU A 657 -27.69 -1.60 -12.29
N PRO A 658 -26.96 -2.70 -12.50
CA PRO A 658 -27.16 -3.95 -11.75
C PRO A 658 -26.94 -3.81 -10.25
N TYR A 659 -26.01 -2.95 -9.81
CA TYR A 659 -25.76 -2.73 -8.39
C TYR A 659 -26.90 -1.98 -7.71
N VAL A 660 -27.48 -0.99 -8.39
CA VAL A 660 -28.66 -0.26 -7.89
C VAL A 660 -29.86 -1.19 -7.83
N GLN A 661 -30.08 -2.02 -8.84
CA GLN A 661 -31.16 -3.02 -8.83
C GLN A 661 -30.98 -4.03 -7.68
N ALA A 662 -29.77 -4.54 -7.47
CA ALA A 662 -29.48 -5.45 -6.36
C ALA A 662 -29.72 -4.80 -4.99
N ALA A 663 -29.30 -3.54 -4.80
CA ALA A 663 -29.56 -2.78 -3.58
C ALA A 663 -31.06 -2.58 -3.33
N VAL A 664 -31.81 -2.22 -4.37
CA VAL A 664 -33.26 -2.05 -4.30
C VAL A 664 -33.93 -3.37 -3.92
N LEU A 665 -33.68 -4.45 -4.66
CA LEU A 665 -34.30 -5.75 -4.43
C LEU A 665 -33.97 -6.30 -3.05
N SER A 666 -32.73 -6.12 -2.59
CA SER A 666 -32.34 -6.52 -1.24
C SER A 666 -33.04 -5.68 -0.16
N SER A 667 -33.42 -4.43 -0.45
CA SER A 667 -34.17 -3.55 0.46
C SER A 667 -35.69 -3.78 0.47
N VAL A 668 -36.21 -4.63 -0.41
CA VAL A 668 -37.64 -4.98 -0.39
C VAL A 668 -37.90 -5.94 0.75
N THR A 669 -38.73 -5.51 1.70
CA THR A 669 -39.16 -6.28 2.88
C THR A 669 -40.68 -6.52 2.82
N GLY A 670 -41.21 -7.33 3.73
CA GLY A 670 -42.66 -7.57 3.81
C GLY A 670 -43.46 -6.29 4.05
N GLU A 671 -42.89 -5.34 4.78
CA GLU A 671 -43.51 -4.07 5.16
C GLU A 671 -43.64 -3.08 3.99
N ASN A 672 -42.73 -3.13 3.01
CA ASN A 672 -42.68 -2.16 1.92
C ASN A 672 -43.02 -2.75 0.53
N LEU A 673 -43.10 -4.09 0.40
CA LEU A 673 -43.40 -4.78 -0.86
C LEU A 673 -44.68 -4.28 -1.55
N GLY A 674 -45.76 -4.07 -0.79
CA GLY A 674 -47.03 -3.60 -1.34
C GLY A 674 -46.91 -2.23 -2.02
N ALA A 675 -46.14 -1.32 -1.42
CA ALA A 675 -45.90 0.01 -1.96
C ALA A 675 -44.99 -0.03 -3.20
N VAL A 676 -43.98 -0.90 -3.22
CA VAL A 676 -43.13 -1.14 -4.40
C VAL A 676 -43.98 -1.61 -5.58
N LEU A 677 -44.80 -2.66 -5.39
CA LEU A 677 -45.65 -3.22 -6.44
C LEU A 677 -46.68 -2.22 -6.95
N ALA A 678 -47.28 -1.43 -6.06
CA ALA A 678 -48.24 -0.39 -6.43
C ALA A 678 -47.58 0.70 -7.30
N ALA A 679 -46.39 1.17 -6.91
CA ALA A 679 -45.66 2.21 -7.63
C ALA A 679 -45.18 1.74 -9.02
N VAL A 680 -44.61 0.53 -9.11
CA VAL A 680 -44.19 -0.05 -10.39
C VAL A 680 -45.39 -0.33 -11.30
N GLY A 681 -46.47 -0.89 -10.76
CA GLY A 681 -47.70 -1.18 -11.50
C GLY A 681 -48.40 0.07 -12.02
N ALA A 682 -48.37 1.18 -11.28
CA ALA A 682 -48.88 2.47 -11.74
C ALA A 682 -48.09 3.02 -12.94
N SER A 683 -46.76 2.85 -12.96
CA SER A 683 -45.92 3.28 -14.09
C SER A 683 -46.10 2.43 -15.35
N ALA A 684 -46.58 1.18 -15.22
CA ALA A 684 -46.84 0.29 -16.35
C ALA A 684 -48.18 0.58 -17.06
N LYS A 685 -49.14 1.26 -16.40
CA LYS A 685 -50.41 1.68 -17.01
C LYS A 685 -50.16 2.81 -18.02
N GLY A 686 -49.82 2.45 -19.25
CA GLY A 686 -49.63 3.40 -20.37
C GLY A 686 -48.68 2.95 -21.48
N LYS A 687 -47.95 1.83 -21.32
CA LYS A 687 -47.15 1.23 -22.38
C LYS A 687 -47.51 -0.26 -22.50
N PRO A 688 -47.88 -0.78 -23.69
CA PRO A 688 -48.08 -2.21 -23.85
C PRO A 688 -46.77 -2.96 -23.57
N PRO A 689 -46.82 -4.22 -23.09
CA PRO A 689 -45.63 -5.04 -22.94
C PRO A 689 -44.97 -5.20 -24.32
N ALA A 690 -43.67 -4.92 -24.40
CA ALA A 690 -42.86 -5.19 -25.59
C ALA A 690 -42.39 -6.65 -25.60
#